data_AF-A0A669QS99-F1
#
_entry.id   AF-A0A669QS99-F1
#
_cell.length_a   1.000
_cell.length_b   1.000
_cell.length_c   1.000
_cell.angle_alpha   90.00
_cell.angle_beta   90.00
_cell.angle_gamma   90.00
#
_symmetry.space_group_name_H-M   'P 1'
#
loop_
_entity.id
_entity.type
_entity.pdbx_description
1 polymer ?
#
loop_
_entity_poly.entity_id
_entity_poly.type
_entity_poly.pdbx_seq_one_letter_code
_entity_poly.pdbx_strand_id
1 'polypeptide(L)'
;MGCAPSIHVSQSGVIYCRDSDESNSPHQTTTISQGAATLHGLFVKSDAADSIPAVLAYQSRQQPPPCSGPRRREPRAPRCCGIEAETQTGSASLKQASATEVQIGPMRLTQDPIQVLLIFAKEDNQSDGFWWACDRAGYGCNIARTPESALECFLEKHQEIIVIDHRNSRYFDAEDICRSIRATKPSEHTVILAVVPRTSADQEENSVLPLLNAGFDRQFMENSSITACYNELIQIEHGEVRSQFKLRACNAVFTALEHCQEAIEITSEDRVIQYVNPAFEQMMGYQKGELIGKELTELPKSDKNRADLSDTINACIKKGKEWQGVYYARRKSGDSIQQHVKITPVIGQGGKIRHFVSLKRLRYTNESNKQLCKSHRDENYSGDNSQSESHSFKCKNRRKDSVDVKSITSQSSDAPSLQTRRYSSMARIHSMTIEAPITKVINIINAAQENSPITVAEALDRVLEILRTTELYSPQLGTKDEDPHTSDLVGGLMTDGLRRLSGNEYVFSKNMNLSHSHLSVPNTINDVPPCIAQLLDNEESWDFNIFELEAVTNKRPLVYLGLKVFGRFGVPEFLNCSEATLRAWLQVMEANYHSSNAYHNSTHAADVLHATAFFLGKERVKGSLGHLDEVAALIAATIHDVDHPGRTNSFLCNAGSELAVLYNDTAVLESHHTALAFQLTAKDSKCNIFKNIDRNHYRTLRQAIIDMVLATEMTKHFEHVNKFVNSINKPMASEETSSHSEGSDCECTASMKNFPDNQTLIKRMMIKCADVANPCRPLELCIEWAGRISEEYFAQTDEEKRQGLPVVMPVFDRNTCSIPKSQISFIDYFITDMFDAWDAFAHLPVLMQHLANNYKHWKMLDELKCKSLRLPSENNN
;
A
#
# COMPACT_ATOMS: atom_id res chain seq x y z
N MET A 1 -42.49 -1.55 -1.51
CA MET A 1 -42.75 -0.57 -2.60
C MET A 1 -41.52 0.33 -2.69
N GLY A 2 -40.64 0.23 -3.68
CA GLY A 2 -40.68 -0.64 -4.87
C GLY A 2 -41.44 -0.01 -6.04
N CYS A 3 -40.71 0.39 -7.07
CA CYS A 3 -41.17 0.63 -8.44
C CYS A 3 -39.95 0.56 -9.37
N ALA A 4 -40.06 -0.21 -10.46
CA ALA A 4 -39.12 -0.25 -11.56
C ALA A 4 -39.92 -0.30 -12.88
N PRO A 5 -39.35 0.14 -14.01
CA PRO A 5 -39.73 -0.30 -15.34
C PRO A 5 -38.58 -1.16 -15.92
N SER A 6 -38.69 -2.48 -16.02
CA SER A 6 -39.52 -3.27 -16.96
C SER A 6 -38.85 -3.46 -18.34
N ILE A 7 -38.38 -4.69 -18.58
CA ILE A 7 -37.77 -5.17 -19.84
C ILE A 7 -38.86 -5.65 -20.81
N HIS A 8 -38.60 -5.61 -22.12
CA HIS A 8 -39.33 -6.44 -23.10
C HIS A 8 -38.37 -7.27 -23.98
N VAL A 9 -38.71 -8.54 -24.19
CA VAL A 9 -38.01 -9.51 -25.05
C VAL A 9 -39.03 -10.39 -25.77
N SER A 10 -38.78 -10.72 -27.03
CA SER A 10 -39.41 -11.81 -27.80
C SER A 10 -38.49 -12.15 -29.00
N GLN A 11 -37.76 -13.27 -29.02
CA GLN A 11 -38.18 -14.68 -29.19
C GLN A 11 -38.54 -15.10 -30.62
N SER A 12 -37.51 -15.47 -31.41
CA SER A 12 -37.50 -16.49 -32.48
C SER A 12 -36.06 -16.61 -33.03
N GLY A 13 -35.58 -17.74 -33.59
CA GLY A 13 -36.09 -19.10 -33.53
C GLY A 13 -35.41 -20.07 -34.54
N VAL A 14 -34.80 -21.16 -34.04
CA VAL A 14 -34.69 -22.49 -34.69
C VAL A 14 -33.70 -22.71 -35.87
N ILE A 15 -32.60 -23.43 -35.56
CA ILE A 15 -31.97 -24.59 -36.28
C ILE A 15 -31.60 -24.47 -37.78
N TYR A 16 -30.32 -24.66 -38.10
CA TYR A 16 -29.84 -25.85 -38.84
C TYR A 16 -28.31 -26.07 -38.74
N CYS A 17 -27.90 -27.33 -38.57
CA CYS A 17 -26.49 -27.77 -38.67
C CYS A 17 -26.24 -28.39 -40.05
N ARG A 18 -25.01 -28.34 -40.55
CA ARG A 18 -24.48 -29.40 -41.41
C ARG A 18 -22.95 -29.45 -41.43
N ASP A 19 -22.46 -30.68 -41.48
CA ASP A 19 -21.10 -31.14 -41.74
C ASP A 19 -20.71 -30.84 -43.22
N SER A 20 -19.48 -31.06 -43.74
CA SER A 20 -18.54 -32.15 -43.42
C SER A 20 -17.08 -31.92 -43.89
N ASP A 21 -16.22 -32.90 -43.59
CA ASP A 21 -15.10 -33.45 -44.39
C ASP A 21 -13.77 -32.67 -44.58
N GLU A 22 -12.82 -33.02 -43.70
CA GLU A 22 -11.51 -33.64 -43.98
C GLU A 22 -10.60 -33.24 -45.18
N SER A 23 -9.34 -32.94 -44.80
CA SER A 23 -8.07 -33.53 -45.30
C SER A 23 -7.15 -32.76 -46.29
N ASN A 24 -5.85 -33.09 -46.14
CA ASN A 24 -4.74 -33.02 -47.11
C ASN A 24 -4.08 -31.66 -47.48
N SER A 25 -3.11 -31.33 -46.62
CA SER A 25 -1.75 -30.85 -46.90
C SER A 25 -1.05 -31.35 -48.21
N PRO A 26 0.15 -30.83 -48.61
CA PRO A 26 0.92 -29.65 -48.17
C PRO A 26 1.58 -28.80 -49.31
N HIS A 27 2.38 -27.80 -48.89
CA HIS A 27 3.63 -27.27 -49.52
C HIS A 27 3.61 -26.18 -50.64
N GLN A 28 4.14 -25.02 -50.22
CA GLN A 28 5.28 -24.27 -50.80
C GLN A 28 5.15 -23.35 -52.04
N THR A 29 5.79 -22.18 -51.86
CA THR A 29 6.60 -21.36 -52.80
C THR A 29 5.95 -20.44 -53.86
N THR A 30 6.08 -19.14 -53.55
CA THR A 30 6.64 -18.05 -54.40
C THR A 30 5.86 -17.39 -55.57
N THR A 31 5.57 -16.10 -55.34
CA THR A 31 5.89 -14.91 -56.18
C THR A 31 5.09 -14.49 -57.44
N ILE A 32 4.60 -13.24 -57.36
CA ILE A 32 4.73 -12.13 -58.37
C ILE A 32 3.72 -12.06 -59.54
N SER A 33 3.52 -10.81 -60.04
CA SER A 33 2.82 -10.38 -61.28
C SER A 33 1.29 -10.26 -61.19
N GLN A 34 0.73 -9.07 -60.93
CA GLN A 34 0.45 -7.94 -61.87
C GLN A 34 -0.77 -8.16 -62.81
N GLY A 35 -1.63 -7.15 -62.91
CA GLY A 35 -2.69 -7.04 -63.93
C GLY A 35 -3.87 -6.19 -63.48
N ALA A 36 -4.07 -5.00 -64.07
CA ALA A 36 -5.18 -4.09 -63.74
C ALA A 36 -5.77 -3.44 -65.00
N ALA A 37 -7.12 -3.32 -65.07
CA ALA A 37 -7.81 -2.47 -66.03
C ALA A 37 -9.24 -2.09 -65.57
N THR A 38 -9.51 -0.78 -65.58
CA THR A 38 -10.78 -0.06 -65.39
C THR A 38 -11.79 -0.30 -66.55
N LEU A 39 -13.09 0.05 -66.46
CA LEU A 39 -13.65 1.40 -66.72
C LEU A 39 -15.18 1.54 -66.42
N HIS A 40 -15.59 2.71 -65.88
CA HIS A 40 -16.84 3.51 -66.09
C HIS A 40 -18.26 2.92 -65.82
N GLY A 41 -19.28 3.69 -65.41
CA GLY A 41 -19.34 5.12 -64.94
C GLY A 41 -20.74 5.78 -64.96
N LEU A 42 -20.89 6.97 -64.32
CA LEU A 42 -22.04 7.92 -64.31
C LEU A 42 -23.31 7.52 -63.49
N PHE A 43 -24.16 8.41 -62.92
CA PHE A 43 -24.40 9.88 -63.04
C PHE A 43 -24.88 10.53 -61.69
N VAL A 44 -24.31 11.69 -61.30
CA VAL A 44 -24.86 12.94 -60.65
C VAL A 44 -26.21 12.85 -59.85
N LYS A 45 -26.35 13.37 -58.60
CA LYS A 45 -26.33 14.82 -58.22
C LYS A 45 -26.31 15.12 -56.69
N SER A 46 -25.84 16.33 -56.34
CA SER A 46 -26.15 17.15 -55.13
C SER A 46 -25.14 17.16 -53.96
N ASP A 47 -24.12 18.01 -54.06
CA ASP A 47 -23.25 18.52 -52.98
C ASP A 47 -23.99 19.61 -52.15
N ALA A 48 -23.48 20.28 -51.10
CA ALA A 48 -22.12 20.46 -50.54
C ALA A 48 -22.28 20.99 -49.08
N ALA A 49 -21.30 21.14 -48.17
CA ALA A 49 -19.94 20.63 -47.92
C ALA A 49 -19.53 21.18 -46.50
N ASP A 50 -18.41 20.88 -45.84
CA ASP A 50 -17.12 20.29 -46.25
C ASP A 50 -16.53 19.41 -45.14
N SER A 51 -15.88 18.30 -45.50
CA SER A 51 -14.94 17.60 -44.62
C SER A 51 -13.91 16.77 -45.40
N ILE A 52 -12.74 17.37 -45.63
CA ILE A 52 -11.41 16.76 -45.90
C ILE A 52 -11.33 15.69 -47.01
N PRO A 53 -10.52 15.96 -48.05
CA PRO A 53 -9.62 14.92 -48.57
C PRO A 53 -8.20 15.42 -48.83
N ALA A 54 -7.25 14.47 -48.83
CA ALA A 54 -5.91 14.65 -49.38
C ALA A 54 -5.75 13.79 -50.65
N VAL A 55 -4.95 14.25 -51.63
CA VAL A 55 -4.08 13.43 -52.50
C VAL A 55 -3.19 14.38 -53.33
N LEU A 56 -1.95 13.98 -53.58
CA LEU A 56 -0.99 14.70 -54.43
C LEU A 56 -1.10 14.27 -55.91
N ALA A 57 -0.73 15.17 -56.82
CA ALA A 57 -0.42 14.85 -58.21
C ALA A 57 0.93 15.48 -58.61
N TYR A 58 1.72 14.77 -59.42
CA TYR A 58 3.03 15.19 -59.93
C TYR A 58 2.96 15.42 -61.44
N GLN A 59 3.85 16.26 -61.99
CA GLN A 59 4.09 16.37 -63.43
C GLN A 59 5.52 15.94 -63.82
N SER A 60 5.68 15.57 -65.10
CA SER A 60 6.91 15.06 -65.73
C SER A 60 7.89 16.19 -66.15
N ARG A 61 9.13 15.98 -66.66
CA ARG A 61 9.59 14.92 -67.59
C ARG A 61 11.14 14.87 -67.74
N GLN A 62 11.64 13.76 -68.30
CA GLN A 62 12.93 13.58 -69.01
C GLN A 62 14.26 13.40 -68.22
N GLN A 63 15.31 13.02 -68.96
CA GLN A 63 16.45 12.13 -68.63
C GLN A 63 17.61 12.37 -69.64
N PRO A 64 18.79 11.70 -69.58
CA PRO A 64 19.74 11.35 -68.49
C PRO A 64 21.20 11.69 -68.96
N PRO A 65 22.34 10.96 -68.70
CA PRO A 65 22.73 9.98 -67.67
C PRO A 65 24.05 10.44 -66.90
N PRO A 66 25.15 9.68 -66.62
CA PRO A 66 25.80 9.76 -65.29
C PRO A 66 27.33 10.05 -65.29
N CYS A 67 27.96 10.18 -64.10
CA CYS A 67 29.33 9.64 -63.87
C CYS A 67 29.82 9.54 -62.41
N SER A 68 30.74 8.59 -62.24
CA SER A 68 31.63 8.22 -61.13
C SER A 68 32.26 9.30 -60.22
N GLY A 69 32.62 8.89 -58.99
CA GLY A 69 34.02 9.05 -58.53
C GLY A 69 34.25 9.55 -57.09
N PRO A 70 35.41 9.25 -56.43
CA PRO A 70 35.52 9.39 -54.96
C PRO A 70 36.81 10.06 -54.39
N ARG A 71 36.82 10.20 -53.03
CA ARG A 71 37.97 10.31 -52.08
C ARG A 71 38.56 11.69 -51.64
N ARG A 72 38.44 11.90 -50.32
CA ARG A 72 39.51 12.22 -49.30
C ARG A 72 40.10 13.64 -49.10
N ARG A 73 40.22 13.96 -47.79
CA ARG A 73 41.27 14.71 -47.04
C ARG A 73 41.30 16.26 -47.07
N GLU A 74 40.96 16.86 -45.92
CA GLU A 74 41.89 17.43 -44.90
C GLU A 74 43.23 18.10 -45.34
N PRO A 75 43.81 19.02 -44.52
CA PRO A 75 43.19 19.99 -43.60
C PRO A 75 43.91 21.36 -43.53
N ARG A 76 43.29 22.39 -42.92
CA ARG A 76 43.90 23.32 -41.92
C ARG A 76 42.97 24.50 -41.55
N ALA A 77 42.99 24.90 -40.28
CA ALA A 77 42.45 26.18 -39.78
C ALA A 77 43.59 27.23 -39.71
N PRO A 78 43.31 28.53 -39.49
CA PRO A 78 42.86 29.01 -38.17
C PRO A 78 41.70 30.04 -38.16
N ARG A 79 41.14 30.20 -36.94
CA ARG A 79 40.48 31.38 -36.32
C ARG A 79 40.74 32.74 -37.00
N CYS A 80 39.88 33.76 -36.95
CA CYS A 80 38.53 34.04 -36.37
C CYS A 80 38.06 35.38 -37.02
N CYS A 81 36.86 35.96 -36.86
CA CYS A 81 35.71 35.71 -35.98
C CYS A 81 34.44 36.33 -36.61
N GLY A 82 33.25 35.93 -36.15
CA GLY A 82 31.99 36.64 -36.42
C GLY A 82 31.21 36.15 -37.64
N ILE A 83 30.02 35.61 -37.37
CA ILE A 83 28.85 35.49 -38.25
C ILE A 83 27.66 35.23 -37.32
N GLU A 84 26.52 35.86 -37.58
CA GLU A 84 25.25 35.58 -36.91
C GLU A 84 24.71 34.24 -37.42
N ALA A 85 24.25 33.35 -36.54
CA ALA A 85 23.81 32.01 -36.92
C ALA A 85 22.38 31.73 -36.45
N GLU A 86 21.48 31.63 -37.41
CA GLU A 86 20.06 31.36 -37.25
C GLU A 86 19.80 30.02 -36.53
N THR A 87 18.97 30.02 -35.50
CA THR A 87 18.55 28.79 -34.81
C THR A 87 17.57 28.01 -35.68
N GLN A 88 18.08 27.07 -36.47
CA GLN A 88 17.25 26.23 -37.33
C GLN A 88 16.35 25.31 -36.50
N THR A 89 15.04 25.56 -36.52
CA THR A 89 14.02 24.72 -35.89
C THR A 89 13.84 23.41 -36.68
N GLY A 90 14.59 22.37 -36.30
CA GLY A 90 14.35 21.01 -36.79
C GLY A 90 12.97 20.51 -36.36
N SER A 91 12.11 20.18 -37.31
CA SER A 91 10.71 19.81 -37.04
C SER A 91 10.57 18.40 -36.47
N ALA A 92 10.63 18.26 -35.15
CA ALA A 92 10.10 17.09 -34.45
C ALA A 92 8.56 17.15 -34.42
N SER A 93 7.89 16.02 -34.62
CA SER A 93 6.42 15.95 -34.59
C SER A 93 5.90 16.20 -33.17
N LEU A 94 5.28 17.37 -32.96
CA LEU A 94 4.59 17.73 -31.72
C LEU A 94 3.51 16.70 -31.38
N LYS A 95 3.83 15.78 -30.46
CA LYS A 95 2.81 15.08 -29.68
C LYS A 95 2.12 16.14 -28.83
N GLN A 96 0.90 16.50 -29.21
CA GLN A 96 0.09 17.45 -28.46
C GLN A 96 -0.30 16.82 -27.12
N ALA A 97 0.45 17.14 -26.06
CA ALA A 97 0.17 16.67 -24.71
C ALA A 97 -1.23 17.13 -24.28
N SER A 98 -2.09 16.17 -23.96
CA SER A 98 -3.45 16.44 -23.49
C SER A 98 -3.40 17.01 -22.08
N ALA A 99 -3.90 18.23 -21.89
CA ALA A 99 -3.99 18.87 -20.58
C ALA A 99 -4.77 17.99 -19.60
N THR A 100 -4.18 17.71 -18.43
CA THR A 100 -4.73 16.75 -17.46
C THR A 100 -5.77 17.43 -16.56
N GLU A 101 -6.99 16.88 -16.47
CA GLU A 101 -8.00 17.40 -15.54
C GLU A 101 -7.71 16.93 -14.11
N VAL A 102 -7.45 17.88 -13.21
CA VAL A 102 -7.20 17.68 -11.78
C VAL A 102 -8.37 18.23 -10.98
N GLN A 103 -9.05 17.36 -10.23
CA GLN A 103 -10.16 17.73 -9.37
C GLN A 103 -9.69 18.01 -7.93
N ILE A 104 -10.14 19.15 -7.36
CA ILE A 104 -9.87 19.56 -5.97
C ILE A 104 -11.21 19.94 -5.33
N GLY A 105 -11.81 18.98 -4.62
CA GLY A 105 -13.18 19.12 -4.12
C GLY A 105 -14.18 19.32 -5.27
N PRO A 106 -14.98 20.40 -5.31
CA PRO A 106 -15.84 20.71 -6.44
C PRO A 106 -15.10 21.41 -7.60
N MET A 107 -13.87 21.88 -7.38
CA MET A 107 -13.09 22.60 -8.39
C MET A 107 -12.49 21.63 -9.41
N ARG A 108 -12.62 21.95 -10.70
CA ARG A 108 -11.96 21.26 -11.81
C ARG A 108 -10.92 22.21 -12.40
N LEU A 109 -9.71 21.72 -12.62
CA LEU A 109 -8.61 22.49 -13.16
C LEU A 109 -7.92 21.70 -14.27
N THR A 110 -7.59 22.37 -15.37
CA THR A 110 -6.66 21.84 -16.37
C THR A 110 -5.23 22.15 -15.93
N GLN A 111 -4.38 21.12 -15.84
CA GLN A 111 -2.94 21.30 -15.67
C GLN A 111 -2.28 21.38 -17.06
N ASP A 112 -1.54 22.47 -17.28
CA ASP A 112 -0.75 22.67 -18.50
C ASP A 112 0.47 21.73 -18.55
N PRO A 113 1.06 21.46 -19.74
CA PRO A 113 2.22 20.59 -19.87
C PRO A 113 3.43 21.10 -19.08
N ILE A 114 3.97 20.25 -18.20
CA ILE A 114 5.08 20.56 -17.28
C ILE A 114 6.27 21.17 -18.02
N GLN A 115 6.77 22.29 -17.50
CA GLN A 115 7.99 22.94 -17.99
C GLN A 115 9.16 22.64 -17.05
N VAL A 116 10.30 22.25 -17.64
CA VAL A 116 11.56 21.92 -16.95
C VAL A 116 12.68 22.83 -17.45
N LEU A 117 13.44 23.41 -16.53
CA LEU A 117 14.66 24.17 -16.81
C LEU A 117 15.90 23.39 -16.35
N LEU A 118 16.75 22.99 -17.29
CA LEU A 118 18.03 22.35 -17.03
C LEU A 118 19.14 23.40 -16.99
N ILE A 119 19.80 23.56 -15.84
CA ILE A 119 20.89 24.52 -15.61
C ILE A 119 22.21 23.74 -15.52
N PHE A 120 22.88 23.59 -16.66
CA PHE A 120 24.13 22.83 -16.81
C PHE A 120 25.16 23.67 -17.56
N ALA A 121 26.35 23.84 -16.98
CA ALA A 121 27.42 24.65 -17.58
C ALA A 121 27.97 24.11 -18.91
N LYS A 122 27.77 22.81 -19.17
CA LYS A 122 28.33 22.10 -20.31
C LYS A 122 27.44 20.90 -20.65
N GLU A 123 27.32 20.59 -21.93
CA GLU A 123 26.74 19.32 -22.41
C GLU A 123 27.63 18.13 -22.00
N ASP A 124 27.02 17.15 -21.32
CA ASP A 124 27.59 15.86 -20.99
C ASP A 124 26.50 14.79 -20.84
N ASN A 125 26.90 13.54 -20.56
CA ASN A 125 25.98 12.42 -20.43
C ASN A 125 24.87 12.64 -19.37
N GLN A 126 25.09 13.51 -18.37
CA GLN A 126 24.12 13.80 -17.31
C GLN A 126 23.11 14.86 -17.74
N SER A 127 23.53 15.92 -18.44
CA SER A 127 22.60 16.87 -19.06
C SER A 127 21.73 16.18 -20.09
N ASP A 128 22.34 15.33 -20.92
CA ASP A 128 21.66 14.57 -21.97
C ASP A 128 20.70 13.55 -21.36
N GLY A 129 21.08 12.92 -20.25
CA GLY A 129 20.23 11.99 -19.49
C GLY A 129 18.93 12.63 -19.01
N PHE A 130 18.98 13.87 -18.51
CA PHE A 130 17.78 14.64 -18.15
C PHE A 130 17.02 15.15 -19.38
N TRP A 131 17.70 15.61 -20.43
CA TRP A 131 17.04 16.11 -21.64
C TRP A 131 16.21 15.01 -22.36
N TRP A 132 16.80 13.83 -22.58
CA TRP A 132 16.08 12.68 -23.14
C TRP A 132 15.00 12.14 -22.20
N ALA A 133 15.12 12.34 -20.88
CA ALA A 133 14.06 12.02 -19.94
C ALA A 133 12.86 12.97 -20.07
N CYS A 134 13.09 14.28 -20.25
CA CYS A 134 12.03 15.25 -20.53
C CYS A 134 11.32 14.97 -21.87
N ASP A 135 12.06 14.70 -22.95
CA ASP A 135 11.48 14.32 -24.25
C ASP A 135 10.62 13.04 -24.13
N ARG A 136 11.13 12.01 -23.44
CA ARG A 136 10.41 10.77 -23.17
C ARG A 136 9.13 10.98 -22.35
N ALA A 137 9.13 11.93 -21.42
CA ALA A 137 7.96 12.30 -20.63
C ALA A 137 6.99 13.24 -21.36
N GLY A 138 7.41 13.86 -22.47
CA GLY A 138 6.63 14.87 -23.20
C GLY A 138 6.61 16.25 -22.52
N TYR A 139 7.57 16.53 -21.64
CA TYR A 139 7.69 17.81 -20.94
C TYR A 139 8.34 18.89 -21.81
N GLY A 140 7.99 20.15 -21.60
CA GLY A 140 8.67 21.28 -22.24
C GLY A 140 10.04 21.51 -21.60
N CYS A 141 11.12 21.27 -22.33
CA CYS A 141 12.49 21.39 -21.80
C CYS A 141 13.19 22.66 -22.27
N ASN A 142 13.70 23.45 -21.33
CA ASN A 142 14.55 24.62 -21.55
C ASN A 142 15.97 24.32 -21.01
N ILE A 143 17.03 24.84 -21.63
CA ILE A 143 18.42 24.65 -21.16
C ILE A 143 19.12 26.00 -21.01
N ALA A 144 19.57 26.32 -19.80
CA ALA A 144 20.43 27.46 -19.51
C ALA A 144 21.86 26.99 -19.22
N ARG A 145 22.86 27.71 -19.73
CA ARG A 145 24.29 27.39 -19.59
C ARG A 145 25.08 28.41 -18.75
N THR A 146 24.45 29.51 -18.33
CA THR A 146 25.04 30.52 -17.43
C THR A 146 24.00 30.96 -16.38
N PRO A 147 24.41 31.55 -15.23
CA PRO A 147 23.50 32.06 -14.21
C PRO A 147 22.50 33.09 -14.74
N GLU A 148 22.94 33.98 -15.62
CA GLU A 148 22.14 35.07 -16.19
C GLU A 148 21.05 34.51 -17.08
N SER A 149 21.42 33.58 -17.99
CA SER A 149 20.50 32.88 -18.88
C SER A 149 19.48 32.02 -18.11
N ALA A 150 19.87 31.48 -16.94
CA ALA A 150 18.95 30.73 -16.08
C ALA A 150 17.90 31.64 -15.42
N LEU A 151 18.33 32.78 -14.88
CA LEU A 151 17.42 33.76 -14.26
C LEU A 151 16.50 34.42 -15.29
N GLU A 152 17.02 34.75 -16.48
CA GLU A 152 16.24 35.24 -17.62
C GLU A 152 15.17 34.22 -18.04
N CYS A 153 15.55 32.97 -18.27
CA CYS A 153 14.60 31.93 -18.68
C CYS A 153 13.54 31.60 -17.60
N PHE A 154 13.89 31.72 -16.31
CA PHE A 154 12.95 31.56 -15.21
C PHE A 154 11.97 32.74 -15.06
N LEU A 155 12.39 33.95 -15.41
CA LEU A 155 11.53 35.15 -15.35
C LEU A 155 10.63 35.28 -16.59
N GLU A 156 11.07 34.81 -17.76
CA GLU A 156 10.25 34.78 -18.99
C GLU A 156 9.21 33.66 -19.03
N LYS A 157 9.52 32.50 -18.43
CA LYS A 157 8.71 31.28 -18.54
C LYS A 157 8.44 30.67 -17.18
N HIS A 158 7.18 30.31 -16.92
CA HIS A 158 6.84 29.48 -15.77
C HIS A 158 7.53 28.12 -15.88
N GLN A 159 8.23 27.69 -14.83
CA GLN A 159 8.89 26.37 -14.73
C GLN A 159 8.37 25.65 -13.49
N GLU A 160 7.86 24.43 -13.64
CA GLU A 160 7.49 23.56 -12.51
C GLU A 160 8.72 22.92 -11.86
N ILE A 161 9.73 22.56 -12.66
CA ILE A 161 10.92 21.84 -12.21
C ILE A 161 12.18 22.56 -12.71
N ILE A 162 13.19 22.70 -11.85
CA ILE A 162 14.52 23.17 -12.20
C ILE A 162 15.54 22.14 -11.75
N VAL A 163 16.46 21.76 -12.64
CA VAL A 163 17.57 20.83 -12.35
C VAL A 163 18.88 21.61 -12.45
N ILE A 164 19.63 21.72 -11.35
CA ILE A 164 20.88 22.49 -11.29
C ILE A 164 22.08 21.57 -11.09
N ASP A 165 23.09 21.73 -11.93
CA ASP A 165 24.35 20.99 -11.81
C ASP A 165 25.22 21.50 -10.66
N HIS A 166 25.20 20.79 -9.53
CA HIS A 166 26.06 21.05 -8.36
C HIS A 166 27.35 20.20 -8.39
N ARG A 167 27.61 19.41 -9.44
CA ARG A 167 28.80 18.52 -9.51
C ARG A 167 30.13 19.28 -9.60
N ASN A 168 30.13 20.52 -10.09
CA ASN A 168 31.36 21.27 -10.35
C ASN A 168 31.19 22.80 -10.24
N SER A 169 31.41 23.33 -9.04
CA SER A 169 31.35 24.77 -8.72
C SER A 169 32.37 25.67 -9.44
N ARG A 170 33.24 25.12 -10.32
CA ARG A 170 34.21 25.91 -11.11
C ARG A 170 33.59 26.67 -12.28
N TYR A 171 32.36 26.35 -12.67
CA TYR A 171 31.67 27.03 -13.78
C TYR A 171 30.69 28.09 -13.29
N PHE A 172 29.88 27.75 -12.29
CA PHE A 172 29.03 28.66 -11.52
C PHE A 172 28.80 28.07 -10.12
N ASP A 173 28.42 28.91 -9.17
CA ASP A 173 27.94 28.45 -7.87
C ASP A 173 26.45 28.08 -7.96
N ALA A 174 26.15 26.78 -7.85
CA ALA A 174 24.79 26.27 -7.96
C ALA A 174 23.91 26.65 -6.77
N GLU A 175 24.48 26.90 -5.59
CA GLU A 175 23.73 27.40 -4.44
C GLU A 175 23.35 28.87 -4.61
N ASP A 176 24.25 29.72 -5.12
CA ASP A 176 23.92 31.13 -5.38
C ASP A 176 22.88 31.28 -6.50
N ILE A 177 22.87 30.40 -7.52
CA ILE A 177 21.76 30.33 -8.48
C ILE A 177 20.46 29.96 -7.77
N CYS A 178 20.47 28.92 -6.92
CA CYS A 178 19.29 28.49 -6.16
C CYS A 178 18.75 29.61 -5.25
N ARG A 179 19.63 30.25 -4.46
CA ARG A 179 19.31 31.42 -3.64
C ARG A 179 18.75 32.58 -4.47
N SER A 180 19.30 32.84 -5.66
CA SER A 180 18.85 33.91 -6.56
C SER A 180 17.46 33.62 -7.14
N ILE A 181 17.16 32.38 -7.49
CA ILE A 181 15.82 31.95 -7.92
C ILE A 181 14.84 32.08 -6.75
N ARG A 182 15.20 31.56 -5.56
CA ARG A 182 14.37 31.61 -4.34
C ARG A 182 14.11 33.02 -3.81
N ALA A 183 14.95 34.00 -4.14
CA ALA A 183 14.70 35.41 -3.85
C ALA A 183 13.57 36.02 -4.71
N THR A 184 13.08 35.32 -5.73
CA THR A 184 11.97 35.78 -6.59
C THR A 184 10.64 35.16 -6.17
N LYS A 185 9.55 35.94 -6.23
CA LYS A 185 8.20 35.51 -5.81
C LYS A 185 7.63 34.27 -6.54
N PRO A 186 7.87 34.04 -7.85
CA PRO A 186 7.32 32.85 -8.52
C PRO A 186 7.87 31.51 -7.99
N SER A 187 9.05 31.55 -7.34
CA SER A 187 9.77 30.35 -6.91
C SER A 187 9.12 29.56 -5.76
N GLU A 188 8.11 30.11 -5.08
CA GLU A 188 7.38 29.46 -3.98
C GLU A 188 6.68 28.15 -4.41
N HIS A 189 6.49 27.93 -5.72
CA HIS A 189 5.77 26.80 -6.29
C HIS A 189 6.57 25.94 -7.29
N THR A 190 7.87 26.22 -7.45
CA THR A 190 8.79 25.49 -8.34
C THR A 190 9.63 24.51 -7.53
N VAL A 191 9.84 23.30 -8.05
CA VAL A 191 10.72 22.29 -7.43
C VAL A 191 12.14 22.42 -7.97
N ILE A 192 13.14 22.54 -7.10
CA ILE A 192 14.56 22.69 -7.48
C ILE A 192 15.38 21.48 -7.01
N LEU A 193 15.93 20.75 -7.98
CA LEU A 193 16.73 19.54 -7.81
C LEU A 193 18.22 19.83 -7.96
N ALA A 194 19.03 19.47 -6.95
CA ALA A 194 20.50 19.53 -7.02
C ALA A 194 21.06 18.21 -7.59
N VAL A 195 21.79 18.28 -8.71
CA VAL A 195 22.56 17.12 -9.21
C VAL A 195 23.94 17.13 -8.56
N VAL A 196 24.21 16.14 -7.71
CA VAL A 196 25.40 16.08 -6.85
C VAL A 196 26.35 14.96 -7.29
N PRO A 197 27.68 15.13 -7.13
CA PRO A 197 28.65 14.18 -7.68
C PRO A 197 28.66 12.89 -6.86
N ARG A 198 28.93 11.75 -7.52
CA ARG A 198 28.97 10.46 -6.84
C ARG A 198 30.23 10.33 -5.98
N THR A 199 30.08 10.41 -4.66
CA THR A 199 31.15 10.18 -3.68
C THR A 199 31.73 8.76 -3.77
N SER A 200 33.01 8.62 -3.45
CA SER A 200 33.66 7.31 -3.31
C SER A 200 33.29 6.66 -1.98
N ALA A 201 33.31 5.33 -1.92
CA ALA A 201 32.82 4.54 -0.78
C ALA A 201 33.62 4.66 0.53
N ASP A 202 34.67 5.49 0.55
CA ASP A 202 35.55 5.76 1.70
C ASP A 202 35.40 7.20 2.25
N GLN A 203 34.47 8.00 1.71
CA GLN A 203 34.13 9.33 2.24
C GLN A 203 32.77 9.31 2.95
N GLU A 204 32.64 10.11 4.02
CA GLU A 204 31.39 10.29 4.74
C GLU A 204 30.30 10.86 3.81
N GLU A 205 29.03 10.49 4.05
CA GLU A 205 27.92 11.01 3.26
C GLU A 205 27.77 12.52 3.51
N ASN A 206 27.89 13.32 2.44
CA ASN A 206 27.71 14.76 2.51
C ASN A 206 26.31 15.08 3.08
N SER A 207 26.26 15.88 4.14
CA SER A 207 24.99 16.34 4.72
C SER A 207 24.16 17.09 3.68
N VAL A 208 22.86 16.80 3.62
CA VAL A 208 21.91 17.50 2.73
C VAL A 208 21.58 18.92 3.23
N LEU A 209 21.88 19.22 4.50
CA LEU A 209 21.51 20.48 5.17
C LEU A 209 22.00 21.76 4.46
N PRO A 210 23.21 21.85 3.87
CA PRO A 210 23.63 23.01 3.09
C PRO A 210 22.76 23.25 1.86
N LEU A 211 22.36 22.19 1.14
CA LEU A 211 21.49 22.29 -0.03
C LEU A 211 20.09 22.77 0.35
N LEU A 212 19.53 22.26 1.46
CA LEU A 212 18.26 22.73 2.01
C LEU A 212 18.35 24.22 2.43
N ASN A 213 19.46 24.63 3.06
CA ASN A 213 19.71 26.03 3.44
C ASN A 213 19.93 26.96 2.23
N ALA A 214 20.42 26.44 1.11
CA ALA A 214 20.49 27.16 -0.17
C ALA A 214 19.13 27.25 -0.88
N GLY A 215 18.17 26.40 -0.50
CA GLY A 215 16.79 26.40 -1.01
C GLY A 215 16.48 25.29 -2.01
N PHE A 216 17.30 24.25 -2.14
CA PHE A 216 16.96 23.05 -2.90
C PHE A 216 15.91 22.20 -2.17
N ASP A 217 15.00 21.56 -2.92
CA ASP A 217 14.00 20.66 -2.34
C ASP A 217 14.51 19.21 -2.23
N ARG A 218 15.36 18.80 -3.17
CA ARG A 218 15.79 17.40 -3.36
C ARG A 218 17.20 17.31 -3.95
N GLN A 219 17.89 16.22 -3.68
CA GLN A 219 19.19 15.90 -4.28
C GLN A 219 19.11 14.65 -5.16
N PHE A 220 19.81 14.66 -6.30
CA PHE A 220 19.95 13.54 -7.22
C PHE A 220 21.43 13.17 -7.36
N MET A 221 21.80 11.95 -6.95
CA MET A 221 23.16 11.44 -7.11
C MET A 221 23.47 11.17 -8.58
N GLU A 222 24.61 11.69 -9.08
CA GLU A 222 25.05 11.58 -10.47
C GLU A 222 24.85 10.16 -11.06
N ASN A 223 24.01 10.10 -12.09
CA ASN A 223 23.57 8.90 -12.78
C ASN A 223 23.03 9.29 -14.17
N SER A 224 23.88 9.18 -15.21
CA SER A 224 23.55 9.51 -16.60
C SER A 224 22.60 8.53 -17.30
N SER A 225 21.92 7.65 -16.56
CA SER A 225 20.91 6.75 -17.12
C SER A 225 19.61 7.52 -17.39
N ILE A 226 19.16 7.54 -18.64
CA ILE A 226 17.90 8.16 -19.05
C ILE A 226 16.73 7.61 -18.22
N THR A 227 16.72 6.31 -17.90
CA THR A 227 15.69 5.69 -17.06
C THR A 227 15.75 6.19 -15.61
N ALA A 228 16.94 6.48 -15.06
CA ALA A 228 17.05 7.03 -13.71
C ALA A 228 16.56 8.49 -13.67
N CYS A 229 16.96 9.31 -14.64
CA CYS A 229 16.51 10.69 -14.77
C CYS A 229 14.99 10.78 -15.00
N TYR A 230 14.43 9.87 -15.82
CA TYR A 230 12.99 9.76 -16.08
C TYR A 230 12.20 9.35 -14.84
N ASN A 231 12.66 8.33 -14.10
CA ASN A 231 11.99 7.89 -12.87
C ASN A 231 11.98 9.00 -11.81
N GLU A 232 13.08 9.76 -11.67
CA GLU A 232 13.18 10.91 -10.78
C GLU A 232 12.18 12.01 -11.15
N LEU A 233 12.13 12.39 -12.42
CA LEU A 233 11.21 13.42 -12.93
C LEU A 233 9.72 13.04 -12.74
N ILE A 234 9.35 11.78 -13.01
CA ILE A 234 7.98 11.29 -12.82
C ILE A 234 7.58 11.26 -11.34
N GLN A 235 8.51 10.94 -10.42
CA GLN A 235 8.26 11.05 -8.98
C GLN A 235 8.01 12.50 -8.57
N ILE A 236 8.81 13.45 -9.08
CA ILE A 236 8.67 14.88 -8.79
C ILE A 236 7.35 15.45 -9.35
N GLU A 237 6.90 14.99 -10.53
CA GLU A 237 5.56 15.30 -11.05
C GLU A 237 4.47 14.84 -10.07
N HIS A 238 4.46 13.57 -9.71
CA HIS A 238 3.37 12.96 -8.94
C HIS A 238 3.34 13.39 -7.46
N GLY A 239 4.50 13.70 -6.88
CA GLY A 239 4.67 14.15 -5.50
C GLY A 239 4.61 15.67 -5.36
N GLU A 240 5.76 16.32 -5.47
CA GLU A 240 5.99 17.71 -5.10
C GLU A 240 5.27 18.69 -6.04
N VAL A 241 5.39 18.54 -7.37
CA VAL A 241 4.75 19.43 -8.35
C VAL A 241 3.22 19.38 -8.24
N ARG A 242 2.65 18.18 -8.15
CA ARG A 242 1.19 18.00 -7.95
C ARG A 242 0.71 18.53 -6.60
N SER A 243 1.56 18.55 -5.58
CA SER A 243 1.25 19.16 -4.28
C SER A 243 1.29 20.69 -4.35
N GLN A 244 2.29 21.26 -5.02
CA GLN A 244 2.37 22.71 -5.30
C GLN A 244 1.23 23.21 -6.20
N PHE A 245 0.79 22.41 -7.19
CA PHE A 245 -0.40 22.70 -7.99
C PHE A 245 -1.68 22.77 -7.13
N LYS A 246 -1.86 21.83 -6.20
CA LYS A 246 -2.97 21.87 -5.23
C LYS A 246 -2.90 23.09 -4.32
N LEU A 247 -1.70 23.47 -3.85
CA LEU A 247 -1.52 24.66 -3.01
C LEU A 247 -1.84 25.96 -3.78
N ARG A 248 -1.37 26.09 -5.02
CA ARG A 248 -1.73 27.19 -5.94
C ARG A 248 -3.25 27.29 -6.13
N ALA A 249 -3.95 26.18 -6.29
CA ALA A 249 -5.42 26.16 -6.37
C ALA A 249 -6.11 26.62 -5.07
N CYS A 250 -5.60 26.19 -3.90
CA CYS A 250 -6.12 26.62 -2.60
C CYS A 250 -5.99 28.15 -2.39
N ASN A 251 -4.97 28.80 -2.94
CA ASN A 251 -4.81 30.27 -2.85
C ASN A 251 -5.99 31.02 -3.50
N ALA A 252 -6.58 30.50 -4.57
CA ALA A 252 -7.80 31.07 -5.15
C ALA A 252 -9.02 30.96 -4.20
N VAL A 253 -9.14 29.84 -3.46
CA VAL A 253 -10.18 29.64 -2.45
C VAL A 253 -9.98 30.57 -1.25
N PHE A 254 -8.75 30.71 -0.75
CA PHE A 254 -8.44 31.67 0.33
C PHE A 254 -8.73 33.12 -0.08
N THR A 255 -8.42 33.49 -1.33
CA THR A 255 -8.74 34.82 -1.89
C THR A 255 -10.25 35.07 -1.91
N ALA A 256 -11.06 34.07 -2.26
CA ALA A 256 -12.51 34.14 -2.22
C ALA A 256 -13.10 34.23 -0.79
N LEU A 257 -12.43 33.65 0.22
CA LEU A 257 -12.82 33.76 1.64
C LEU A 257 -12.47 35.15 2.22
N GLU A 258 -11.27 35.67 1.94
CA GLU A 258 -10.79 36.97 2.44
C GLU A 258 -11.62 38.13 1.85
N HIS A 259 -12.10 38.01 0.60
CA HIS A 259 -12.97 39.01 -0.04
C HIS A 259 -14.48 38.69 0.08
N CYS A 260 -14.88 37.70 0.86
CA CYS A 260 -16.30 37.40 1.09
C CYS A 260 -16.97 38.48 1.94
N GLN A 261 -18.19 38.89 1.57
CA GLN A 261 -18.99 39.87 2.32
C GLN A 261 -19.69 39.28 3.57
N GLU A 262 -19.75 37.95 3.71
CA GLU A 262 -20.22 37.31 4.94
C GLU A 262 -19.08 37.22 5.95
N ALA A 263 -19.39 37.32 7.24
CA ALA A 263 -18.39 37.16 8.29
C ALA A 263 -18.06 35.67 8.46
N ILE A 264 -16.85 35.27 8.10
CA ILE A 264 -16.35 33.89 8.17
C ILE A 264 -15.39 33.76 9.34
N GLU A 265 -15.55 32.67 10.09
CA GLU A 265 -14.70 32.26 11.20
C GLU A 265 -14.41 30.76 11.07
N ILE A 266 -13.16 30.36 11.23
CA ILE A 266 -12.74 28.96 11.29
C ILE A 266 -12.06 28.73 12.64
N THR A 267 -12.52 27.71 13.37
CA THR A 267 -11.95 27.29 14.65
C THR A 267 -11.45 25.85 14.59
N SER A 268 -10.49 25.48 15.44
CA SER A 268 -10.06 24.10 15.66
C SER A 268 -11.16 23.25 16.31
N GLU A 269 -10.91 21.94 16.44
CA GLU A 269 -11.73 21.03 17.27
C GLU A 269 -11.91 21.56 18.71
N ASP A 270 -10.87 22.13 19.30
CA ASP A 270 -10.86 22.78 20.63
C ASP A 270 -11.42 24.20 20.65
N ARG A 271 -12.10 24.65 19.60
CA ARG A 271 -12.70 25.99 19.47
C ARG A 271 -11.71 27.16 19.45
N VAL A 272 -10.41 26.90 19.27
CA VAL A 272 -9.40 27.97 19.09
C VAL A 272 -9.57 28.60 17.71
N ILE A 273 -9.63 29.93 17.64
CA ILE A 273 -9.83 30.67 16.37
C ILE A 273 -8.56 30.60 15.53
N GLN A 274 -8.67 30.03 14.32
CA GLN A 274 -7.57 29.79 13.38
C GLN A 274 -7.62 30.71 12.15
N TYR A 275 -8.82 31.20 11.77
CA TYR A 275 -8.99 32.19 10.71
C TYR A 275 -10.26 33.02 10.93
N VAL A 276 -10.20 34.31 10.60
CA VAL A 276 -11.34 35.21 10.46
C VAL A 276 -11.11 36.14 9.27
N ASN A 277 -12.15 36.45 8.50
CA ASN A 277 -12.05 37.35 7.34
C ASN A 277 -12.35 38.83 7.72
N PRO A 278 -12.00 39.81 6.87
CA PRO A 278 -12.26 41.23 7.11
C PRO A 278 -13.74 41.60 7.36
N ALA A 279 -14.69 40.84 6.79
CA ALA A 279 -16.11 41.03 7.07
C ALA A 279 -16.48 40.66 8.53
N PHE A 280 -15.79 39.68 9.12
CA PHE A 280 -15.90 39.37 10.55
C PHE A 280 -15.36 40.52 11.42
N GLU A 281 -14.20 41.06 11.09
CA GLU A 281 -13.60 42.20 11.80
C GLU A 281 -14.57 43.40 11.82
N GLN A 282 -15.15 43.73 10.67
CA GLN A 282 -16.16 44.80 10.54
C GLN A 282 -17.47 44.48 11.29
N MET A 283 -17.93 43.24 11.27
CA MET A 283 -19.19 42.85 11.93
C MET A 283 -19.06 42.83 13.46
N MET A 284 -17.91 42.43 14.00
CA MET A 284 -17.70 42.20 15.45
C MET A 284 -16.88 43.31 16.15
N GLY A 285 -16.09 44.08 15.41
CA GLY A 285 -15.28 45.20 15.92
C GLY A 285 -13.92 44.81 16.50
N TYR A 286 -13.48 43.56 16.35
CA TYR A 286 -12.16 43.07 16.75
C TYR A 286 -11.21 43.01 15.54
N GLN A 287 -9.90 43.09 15.77
CA GLN A 287 -8.89 42.86 14.74
C GLN A 287 -8.42 41.40 14.76
N LYS A 288 -8.02 40.84 13.62
CA LYS A 288 -7.64 39.42 13.48
C LYS A 288 -6.51 39.02 14.43
N GLY A 289 -5.49 39.87 14.59
CA GLY A 289 -4.42 39.65 15.58
C GLY A 289 -4.84 39.65 17.06
N GLU A 290 -6.07 40.09 17.37
CA GLU A 290 -6.66 39.99 18.72
C GLU A 290 -7.48 38.71 18.93
N LEU A 291 -7.73 37.95 17.86
CA LEU A 291 -8.64 36.80 17.81
C LEU A 291 -7.91 35.47 17.54
N ILE A 292 -6.96 35.46 16.60
CA ILE A 292 -6.20 34.26 16.24
C ILE A 292 -5.49 33.69 17.49
N GLY A 293 -5.65 32.39 17.73
CA GLY A 293 -5.04 31.68 18.85
C GLY A 293 -5.81 31.72 20.18
N LYS A 294 -6.96 32.40 20.24
CA LYS A 294 -7.84 32.40 21.44
C LYS A 294 -8.97 31.40 21.33
N GLU A 295 -9.47 30.92 22.47
CA GLU A 295 -10.66 30.08 22.51
C GLU A 295 -11.93 30.92 22.29
N LEU A 296 -12.87 30.41 21.48
CA LEU A 296 -14.14 31.08 21.19
C LEU A 296 -14.98 31.38 22.44
N THR A 297 -14.72 30.72 23.57
CA THR A 297 -15.41 30.97 24.84
C THR A 297 -14.90 32.18 25.62
N GLU A 298 -13.68 32.67 25.35
CA GLU A 298 -13.11 33.89 25.90
C GLU A 298 -13.85 35.15 25.42
N LEU A 299 -14.45 35.08 24.23
CA LEU A 299 -15.18 36.22 23.66
C LEU A 299 -16.44 36.53 24.50
N PRO A 300 -16.65 37.80 24.91
CA PRO A 300 -17.80 38.19 25.72
C PRO A 300 -19.14 37.70 25.15
N LYS A 301 -19.84 36.88 25.93
CA LYS A 301 -21.14 36.33 25.56
C LYS A 301 -22.22 37.41 25.73
N SER A 302 -23.35 37.24 25.03
CA SER A 302 -24.53 38.11 25.19
C SER A 302 -25.57 37.43 26.08
N ASP A 303 -26.00 38.14 27.11
CA ASP A 303 -26.96 37.70 28.12
C ASP A 303 -28.40 37.62 27.57
N LYS A 304 -28.60 38.03 26.31
CA LYS A 304 -29.86 37.90 25.56
C LYS A 304 -30.09 36.50 24.97
N ASN A 305 -29.14 35.58 25.15
CA ASN A 305 -29.27 34.19 24.71
C ASN A 305 -29.95 33.31 25.77
N ARG A 306 -30.51 32.18 25.35
CA ARG A 306 -30.94 31.14 26.29
C ARG A 306 -29.72 30.35 26.80
N ALA A 307 -29.79 29.88 28.04
CA ALA A 307 -28.70 29.12 28.66
C ALA A 307 -28.37 27.79 27.94
N ASP A 308 -29.40 27.09 27.44
CA ASP A 308 -29.30 25.82 26.71
C ASP A 308 -28.70 25.93 25.29
N LEU A 309 -28.54 27.15 24.77
CA LEU A 309 -28.17 27.39 23.39
C LEU A 309 -26.73 26.96 23.06
N SER A 310 -25.79 27.20 23.98
CA SER A 310 -24.38 26.79 23.83
C SER A 310 -24.26 25.27 23.77
N ASP A 311 -24.97 24.57 24.64
CA ASP A 311 -24.94 23.11 24.72
C ASP A 311 -25.67 22.45 23.56
N THR A 312 -26.75 23.07 23.08
CA THR A 312 -27.45 22.67 21.85
C THR A 312 -26.54 22.76 20.62
N ILE A 313 -25.74 23.84 20.50
CA ILE A 313 -24.73 23.98 19.43
C ILE A 313 -23.68 22.88 19.57
N ASN A 314 -23.06 22.74 20.76
CA ASN A 314 -22.02 21.76 21.03
C ASN A 314 -22.48 20.31 20.76
N ALA A 315 -23.68 19.94 21.23
CA ALA A 315 -24.24 18.60 21.05
C ALA A 315 -24.69 18.30 19.62
N CYS A 316 -24.92 19.32 18.77
CA CYS A 316 -25.17 19.13 17.35
C CYS A 316 -23.85 18.88 16.59
N ILE A 317 -22.88 19.78 16.74
CA ILE A 317 -21.65 19.74 15.95
C ILE A 317 -20.71 18.60 16.38
N LYS A 318 -20.67 18.21 17.67
CA LYS A 318 -19.93 17.01 18.14
C LYS A 318 -20.48 15.70 17.55
N LYS A 319 -21.67 15.70 16.94
CA LYS A 319 -22.26 14.55 16.24
C LYS A 319 -22.03 14.61 14.72
N GLY A 320 -21.09 15.45 14.25
CA GLY A 320 -20.80 15.63 12.83
C GLY A 320 -21.90 16.33 12.03
N LYS A 321 -22.87 16.96 12.70
CA LYS A 321 -24.02 17.61 12.04
C LYS A 321 -23.80 19.11 11.96
N GLU A 322 -24.11 19.66 10.78
CA GLU A 322 -24.22 21.10 10.59
C GLU A 322 -25.32 21.68 11.50
N TRP A 323 -25.05 22.85 12.08
CA TRP A 323 -25.99 23.59 12.92
C TRP A 323 -26.32 24.93 12.29
N GLN A 324 -27.58 25.35 12.35
CA GLN A 324 -28.03 26.65 11.85
C GLN A 324 -29.02 27.27 12.82
N GLY A 325 -28.86 28.55 13.13
CA GLY A 325 -29.74 29.26 14.05
C GLY A 325 -29.48 30.76 14.13
N VAL A 326 -30.15 31.42 15.07
CA VAL A 326 -30.00 32.86 15.35
C VAL A 326 -29.63 33.03 16.81
N TYR A 327 -28.57 33.78 17.10
CA TYR A 327 -28.13 34.08 18.46
C TYR A 327 -27.58 35.50 18.56
N TYR A 328 -27.46 36.00 19.79
CA TYR A 328 -26.88 37.32 20.06
C TYR A 328 -25.38 37.20 20.36
N ALA A 329 -24.57 38.01 19.70
CA ALA A 329 -23.13 38.14 19.98
C ALA A 329 -22.82 39.54 20.51
N ARG A 330 -21.78 39.65 21.36
CA ARG A 330 -21.34 40.94 21.90
C ARG A 330 -20.15 41.47 21.07
N ARG A 331 -20.29 42.68 20.54
CA ARG A 331 -19.22 43.41 19.84
C ARG A 331 -18.14 43.86 20.82
N LYS A 332 -16.96 44.23 20.28
CA LYS A 332 -15.89 44.90 21.06
C LYS A 332 -16.35 46.22 21.71
N SER A 333 -17.35 46.90 21.13
CA SER A 333 -18.01 48.07 21.72
C SER A 333 -18.90 47.77 22.94
N GLY A 334 -19.13 46.49 23.26
CA GLY A 334 -20.05 46.04 24.31
C GLY A 334 -21.49 45.78 23.82
N ASP A 335 -21.85 46.23 22.62
CA ASP A 335 -23.20 46.08 22.04
C ASP A 335 -23.57 44.62 21.75
N SER A 336 -24.82 44.24 22.01
CA SER A 336 -25.34 42.91 21.66
C SER A 336 -26.10 42.93 20.33
N ILE A 337 -25.45 42.44 19.25
CA ILE A 337 -26.05 42.30 17.91
C ILE A 337 -26.73 40.94 17.74
N GLN A 338 -27.80 40.88 16.94
CA GLN A 338 -28.40 39.62 16.51
C GLN A 338 -27.74 39.14 15.22
N GLN A 339 -27.28 37.88 15.18
CA GLN A 339 -26.70 37.26 14.00
C GLN A 339 -27.36 35.92 13.68
N HIS A 340 -27.57 35.66 12.40
CA HIS A 340 -27.88 34.34 11.87
C HIS A 340 -26.56 33.63 11.57
N VAL A 341 -26.37 32.41 12.08
CA VAL A 341 -25.12 31.66 11.98
C VAL A 341 -25.39 30.24 11.50
N LYS A 342 -24.58 29.80 10.53
CA LYS A 342 -24.43 28.39 10.15
C LYS A 342 -23.04 27.91 10.55
N ILE A 343 -22.94 26.77 11.22
CA ILE A 343 -21.69 26.12 11.63
C ILE A 343 -21.63 24.75 10.96
N THR A 344 -20.63 24.56 10.11
CA THR A 344 -20.37 23.30 9.40
C THR A 344 -19.11 22.65 9.97
N PRO A 345 -19.18 21.41 10.51
CA PRO A 345 -17.97 20.67 10.87
C PRO A 345 -17.20 20.23 9.62
N VAL A 346 -15.90 20.48 9.60
CA VAL A 346 -14.98 20.01 8.55
C VAL A 346 -14.33 18.72 9.04
N ILE A 347 -14.67 17.63 8.36
CA ILE A 347 -14.11 16.30 8.59
C ILE A 347 -12.73 16.25 7.94
N GLY A 348 -11.70 15.98 8.74
CA GLY A 348 -10.33 15.77 8.29
C GLY A 348 -9.96 14.28 8.20
N GLN A 349 -8.65 14.01 8.22
CA GLN A 349 -8.12 12.64 8.14
C GLN A 349 -8.68 11.73 9.25
N GLY A 350 -8.90 10.46 8.93
CA GLY A 350 -9.48 9.46 9.83
C GLY A 350 -10.96 9.64 10.16
N GLY A 351 -11.66 10.63 9.57
CA GLY A 351 -13.08 10.89 9.81
C GLY A 351 -13.36 11.74 11.06
N LYS A 352 -12.34 12.27 11.73
CA LYS A 352 -12.48 13.19 12.87
C LYS A 352 -12.78 14.61 12.38
N ILE A 353 -13.58 15.36 13.14
CA ILE A 353 -13.85 16.78 12.85
C ILE A 353 -12.63 17.58 13.32
N ARG A 354 -11.88 18.19 12.39
CA ARG A 354 -10.65 18.96 12.73
C ARG A 354 -10.89 20.47 12.84
N HIS A 355 -11.89 20.98 12.13
CA HIS A 355 -12.24 22.40 12.16
C HIS A 355 -13.76 22.61 12.15
N PHE A 356 -14.22 23.78 12.60
CA PHE A 356 -15.60 24.24 12.42
C PHE A 356 -15.58 25.55 11.61
N VAL A 357 -16.22 25.54 10.44
CA VAL A 357 -16.43 26.73 9.60
C VAL A 357 -17.77 27.37 9.99
N SER A 358 -17.72 28.60 10.47
CA SER A 358 -18.87 29.39 10.92
C SER A 358 -19.12 30.55 9.97
N LEU A 359 -20.23 30.50 9.23
CA LEU A 359 -20.72 31.60 8.40
C LEU A 359 -21.71 32.44 9.22
N LYS A 360 -21.46 33.74 9.36
CA LYS A 360 -22.23 34.65 10.21
C LYS A 360 -22.77 35.82 9.38
N ARG A 361 -24.09 36.07 9.47
CA ARG A 361 -24.78 37.18 8.81
C ARG A 361 -25.55 38.00 9.83
N LEU A 362 -25.29 39.31 9.89
CA LEU A 362 -26.00 40.25 10.76
C LEU A 362 -27.50 40.28 10.43
N ARG A 363 -28.36 40.29 11.45
CA ARG A 363 -29.79 40.60 11.31
C ARG A 363 -30.06 42.03 11.76
N TYR A 364 -30.52 42.87 10.83
CA TYR A 364 -31.12 44.15 11.17
C TYR A 364 -32.49 43.96 11.82
N THR A 365 -32.64 44.37 13.07
CA THR A 365 -33.94 44.61 13.69
C THR A 365 -34.52 45.90 13.13
N ASN A 366 -35.75 45.86 12.62
CA ASN A 366 -36.24 46.79 11.60
C ASN A 366 -36.69 48.18 12.12
N GLU A 367 -36.15 48.65 13.26
CA GLU A 367 -36.60 49.87 13.95
C GLU A 367 -35.56 51.01 13.98
N SER A 368 -34.28 50.73 13.72
CA SER A 368 -33.19 51.68 13.98
C SER A 368 -32.30 52.00 12.77
N ASN A 369 -32.88 52.15 11.56
CA ASN A 369 -32.09 52.56 10.39
C ASN A 369 -32.81 53.53 9.43
N LYS A 370 -33.46 54.57 9.99
CA LYS A 370 -34.03 55.70 9.22
C LYS A 370 -33.05 56.85 8.97
N GLN A 371 -31.79 56.71 9.40
CA GLN A 371 -30.87 57.84 9.67
C GLN A 371 -29.43 57.68 9.12
N LEU A 372 -29.11 56.69 8.27
CA LEU A 372 -27.74 56.57 7.72
C LEU A 372 -27.62 56.05 6.27
N CYS A 373 -28.51 56.49 5.36
CA CYS A 373 -28.14 56.61 3.94
C CYS A 373 -29.04 57.63 3.20
N LYS A 374 -28.75 58.93 3.39
CA LYS A 374 -29.27 60.02 2.55
C LYS A 374 -28.11 60.92 2.10
N SER A 375 -27.30 60.40 1.18
CA SER A 375 -26.45 61.17 0.27
C SER A 375 -25.81 60.21 -0.74
N HIS A 376 -26.53 59.84 -1.80
CA HIS A 376 -26.21 60.35 -3.14
C HIS A 376 -27.37 60.04 -4.11
N ARG A 377 -27.87 61.11 -4.72
CA ARG A 377 -28.63 61.14 -5.97
C ARG A 377 -27.78 60.61 -7.12
N ASP A 378 -28.29 60.29 -8.30
CA ASP A 378 -29.62 59.95 -8.87
C ASP A 378 -29.26 59.39 -10.27
N GLU A 379 -30.14 58.64 -10.95
CA GLU A 379 -30.33 58.68 -12.42
C GLU A 379 -31.33 57.58 -12.83
N ASN A 380 -32.16 57.95 -13.80
CA ASN A 380 -33.37 57.28 -14.27
C ASN A 380 -33.11 55.91 -14.93
N TYR A 381 -34.09 54.99 -14.88
CA TYR A 381 -35.01 54.75 -16.02
C TYR A 381 -36.19 53.84 -15.63
N SER A 382 -37.25 53.83 -16.45
CA SER A 382 -38.58 53.26 -16.17
C SER A 382 -38.82 51.92 -16.89
N GLY A 383 -39.72 51.03 -16.39
CA GLY A 383 -40.22 49.92 -17.22
C GLY A 383 -40.89 48.68 -16.62
N ASP A 384 -42.00 48.86 -15.89
CA ASP A 384 -43.21 48.00 -15.89
C ASP A 384 -43.26 46.49 -15.48
N ASN A 385 -44.40 46.12 -14.89
CA ASN A 385 -45.07 44.81 -14.70
C ASN A 385 -44.31 43.46 -14.65
N SER A 386 -44.42 42.76 -13.50
CA SER A 386 -45.33 41.58 -13.36
C SER A 386 -45.43 41.04 -11.92
N GLN A 387 -46.50 40.27 -11.65
CA GLN A 387 -46.80 39.55 -10.39
C GLN A 387 -46.41 38.04 -10.59
N SER A 388 -46.39 37.10 -9.63
CA SER A 388 -46.97 37.00 -8.27
C SER A 388 -46.23 35.95 -7.39
N GLU A 389 -46.69 35.74 -6.15
CA GLU A 389 -46.24 34.74 -5.15
C GLU A 389 -46.54 33.28 -5.58
N SER A 390 -45.99 32.20 -4.99
CA SER A 390 -46.53 31.64 -3.71
C SER A 390 -45.81 30.40 -3.14
N HIS A 391 -45.61 30.42 -1.81
CA HIS A 391 -45.78 29.39 -0.77
C HIS A 391 -45.64 27.85 -0.96
N SER A 392 -45.12 27.23 0.11
CA SER A 392 -45.03 25.79 0.41
C SER A 392 -46.31 25.17 1.05
N PHE A 393 -46.47 23.84 0.98
CA PHE A 393 -47.40 23.09 1.85
C PHE A 393 -46.83 21.78 2.46
N LYS A 394 -47.47 21.31 3.54
CA LYS A 394 -47.23 20.05 4.28
C LYS A 394 -48.43 19.09 4.06
N CYS A 395 -48.35 17.82 4.51
CA CYS A 395 -49.24 17.23 5.57
C CYS A 395 -49.49 15.68 5.49
N LYS A 396 -49.17 14.97 6.59
CA LYS A 396 -49.81 13.78 7.21
C LYS A 396 -50.35 12.55 6.41
N ASN A 397 -49.71 11.39 6.65
CA ASN A 397 -50.17 10.27 7.53
C ASN A 397 -51.55 9.58 7.34
N ARG A 398 -51.59 8.23 7.21
CA ARG A 398 -52.67 7.32 7.68
C ARG A 398 -52.25 5.82 7.73
N ARG A 399 -52.95 5.02 8.56
CA ARG A 399 -52.83 3.54 8.75
C ARG A 399 -54.05 2.79 8.21
N LYS A 400 -53.93 1.47 7.92
CA LYS A 400 -54.86 0.41 8.42
C LYS A 400 -54.37 -1.04 8.18
N ASP A 401 -55.12 -2.01 8.74
CA ASP A 401 -54.65 -3.32 9.25
C ASP A 401 -55.30 -4.57 8.60
N SER A 402 -54.61 -5.73 8.59
CA SER A 402 -55.13 -7.14 8.69
C SER A 402 -53.95 -8.17 8.55
N VAL A 403 -53.72 -9.27 9.32
CA VAL A 403 -54.57 -10.31 9.98
C VAL A 403 -55.14 -11.30 8.93
N ASP A 404 -55.02 -12.65 8.92
CA ASP A 404 -54.51 -13.75 9.82
C ASP A 404 -54.31 -15.06 8.96
N VAL A 405 -53.80 -16.28 9.32
CA VAL A 405 -52.98 -16.92 10.41
C VAL A 405 -52.74 -18.44 10.09
N LYS A 406 -51.93 -19.19 10.89
CA LYS A 406 -51.63 -20.68 10.89
C LYS A 406 -50.62 -21.17 9.79
N SER A 407 -49.56 -21.98 10.00
CA SER A 407 -49.23 -23.23 10.78
C SER A 407 -49.65 -24.54 10.07
N ILE A 408 -49.02 -25.74 10.18
CA ILE A 408 -48.36 -26.47 11.30
C ILE A 408 -47.40 -27.61 10.78
N THR A 409 -46.33 -28.01 11.51
CA THR A 409 -45.67 -29.38 11.58
C THR A 409 -45.06 -30.06 10.32
N SER A 410 -44.17 -31.09 10.34
CA SER A 410 -43.15 -31.61 11.31
C SER A 410 -42.36 -32.83 10.77
N GLN A 411 -41.12 -33.06 11.24
CA GLN A 411 -40.37 -34.37 11.23
C GLN A 411 -40.01 -34.97 9.84
N SER A 412 -39.09 -35.94 9.67
CA SER A 412 -38.29 -36.77 10.61
C SER A 412 -36.80 -36.91 10.19
N SER A 413 -36.03 -37.76 10.88
CA SER A 413 -34.64 -38.18 10.57
C SER A 413 -34.53 -39.04 9.29
N ASP A 414 -33.34 -39.28 8.71
CA ASP A 414 -32.46 -40.40 9.10
C ASP A 414 -31.02 -40.32 8.55
N ALA A 415 -30.12 -41.03 9.25
CA ALA A 415 -28.74 -41.41 8.88
C ALA A 415 -28.44 -42.76 9.61
N PRO A 416 -27.41 -43.56 9.26
CA PRO A 416 -26.23 -43.23 8.43
C PRO A 416 -25.84 -44.30 7.39
N SER A 417 -24.74 -44.07 6.66
CA SER A 417 -23.74 -45.13 6.39
C SER A 417 -22.38 -44.52 6.02
N LEU A 418 -21.31 -45.16 6.50
CA LEU A 418 -19.92 -44.81 6.20
C LEU A 418 -19.27 -45.94 5.38
N GLN A 419 -18.13 -45.62 4.76
CA GLN A 419 -17.22 -46.56 4.08
C GLN A 419 -17.74 -47.25 2.79
N THR A 420 -17.37 -46.68 1.64
CA THR A 420 -16.58 -47.42 0.62
C THR A 420 -15.82 -46.45 -0.29
N ARG A 421 -14.49 -46.59 -0.29
CA ARG A 421 -13.46 -46.22 -1.30
C ARG A 421 -13.62 -44.88 -2.06
N ARG A 422 -12.66 -43.94 -1.98
CA ARG A 422 -11.29 -44.04 -2.54
C ARG A 422 -11.24 -44.38 -4.05
N TYR A 423 -11.62 -43.45 -4.93
CA TYR A 423 -10.88 -43.09 -6.17
C TYR A 423 -11.59 -41.93 -6.91
N SER A 424 -11.13 -40.68 -6.76
CA SER A 424 -11.53 -39.54 -7.63
C SER A 424 -10.73 -38.23 -7.38
N SER A 425 -9.51 -38.31 -6.82
CA SER A 425 -8.76 -37.16 -6.28
C SER A 425 -8.35 -36.06 -7.28
N MET A 426 -8.65 -36.20 -8.58
CA MET A 426 -8.42 -35.18 -9.61
C MET A 426 -9.72 -34.57 -10.16
N ALA A 427 -10.89 -35.19 -9.91
CA ALA A 427 -12.16 -34.75 -10.49
C ALA A 427 -12.78 -33.51 -9.80
N ARG A 428 -12.27 -33.12 -8.63
CA ARG A 428 -12.79 -31.98 -7.86
C ARG A 428 -12.10 -30.64 -8.15
N ILE A 429 -10.86 -30.66 -8.62
CA ILE A 429 -10.10 -29.45 -9.01
C ILE A 429 -10.81 -28.73 -10.18
N HIS A 430 -11.43 -29.50 -11.10
CA HIS A 430 -12.14 -28.96 -12.26
C HIS A 430 -13.63 -28.62 -12.03
N SER A 431 -14.18 -28.79 -10.82
CA SER A 431 -15.61 -28.56 -10.55
C SER A 431 -15.94 -27.36 -9.63
N MET A 432 -14.94 -26.52 -9.32
CA MET A 432 -15.16 -25.20 -8.71
C MET A 432 -14.85 -24.07 -9.69
N THR A 433 -15.83 -23.71 -10.52
CA THR A 433 -15.79 -22.52 -11.40
C THR A 433 -16.00 -21.21 -10.63
N ILE A 434 -15.21 -21.00 -9.58
CA ILE A 434 -14.96 -19.68 -9.01
C ILE A 434 -13.80 -19.06 -9.79
N GLU A 435 -14.02 -18.80 -11.08
CA GLU A 435 -13.15 -17.89 -11.82
C GLU A 435 -13.27 -16.51 -11.17
N ALA A 436 -12.16 -16.00 -10.63
CA ALA A 436 -12.06 -14.59 -10.26
C ALA A 436 -12.37 -13.73 -11.51
N PRO A 437 -12.93 -12.51 -11.37
CA PRO A 437 -13.22 -11.65 -12.51
C PRO A 437 -12.00 -11.42 -13.40
N ILE A 438 -10.80 -11.36 -12.81
CA ILE A 438 -9.53 -11.25 -13.54
C ILE A 438 -9.22 -12.48 -14.41
N THR A 439 -9.60 -13.69 -13.98
CA THR A 439 -9.43 -14.92 -14.77
C THR A 439 -10.31 -14.91 -16.02
N LYS A 440 -11.55 -14.41 -15.90
CA LYS A 440 -12.43 -14.20 -17.06
C LYS A 440 -11.88 -13.13 -18.01
N VAL A 441 -11.35 -12.03 -17.47
CA VAL A 441 -10.71 -10.98 -18.28
C VAL A 441 -9.48 -11.54 -19.01
N ILE A 442 -8.63 -12.32 -18.34
CA ILE A 442 -7.47 -13.02 -18.94
C ILE A 442 -7.93 -14.00 -20.02
N ASN A 443 -8.94 -14.83 -19.77
CA ASN A 443 -9.47 -15.78 -20.74
C ASN A 443 -10.09 -15.10 -21.98
N ILE A 444 -10.76 -13.94 -21.79
CA ILE A 444 -11.26 -13.11 -22.89
C ILE A 444 -10.11 -12.45 -23.67
N ILE A 445 -9.05 -12.00 -22.99
CA ILE A 445 -7.85 -11.44 -23.63
C ILE A 445 -7.12 -12.51 -24.45
N ASN A 446 -6.94 -13.72 -23.93
CA ASN A 446 -6.34 -14.85 -24.64
C ASN A 446 -7.16 -15.21 -25.90
N ALA A 447 -8.49 -15.32 -25.77
CA ALA A 447 -9.38 -15.62 -26.91
C ALA A 447 -9.41 -14.49 -27.96
N ALA A 448 -9.23 -13.23 -27.54
CA ALA A 448 -9.04 -12.10 -28.45
C ALA A 448 -7.66 -12.13 -29.13
N GLN A 449 -6.62 -12.56 -28.42
CA GLN A 449 -5.24 -12.68 -28.91
C GLN A 449 -5.12 -13.71 -30.03
N GLU A 450 -5.70 -14.91 -29.87
CA GLU A 450 -5.72 -15.97 -30.90
C GLU A 450 -6.33 -15.54 -32.24
N ASN A 451 -7.21 -14.54 -32.21
CA ASN A 451 -7.94 -14.02 -33.38
C ASN A 451 -7.45 -12.64 -33.85
N SER A 452 -6.35 -12.13 -33.27
CA SER A 452 -5.84 -10.77 -33.50
C SER A 452 -4.61 -10.73 -34.44
N PRO A 453 -4.39 -9.63 -35.18
CA PRO A 453 -3.12 -9.38 -35.85
C PRO A 453 -1.94 -9.35 -34.87
N ILE A 454 -0.75 -9.76 -35.32
CA ILE A 454 0.46 -9.93 -34.49
C ILE A 454 0.76 -8.69 -33.61
N THR A 455 0.65 -7.48 -34.16
CA THR A 455 0.89 -6.22 -33.43
C THR A 455 -0.14 -5.92 -32.33
N VAL A 456 -1.33 -6.53 -32.40
CA VAL A 456 -2.36 -6.48 -31.37
C VAL A 456 -2.13 -7.60 -30.35
N ALA A 457 -1.71 -8.80 -30.80
CA ALA A 457 -1.30 -9.88 -29.89
C ALA A 457 -0.14 -9.44 -28.98
N GLU A 458 0.91 -8.81 -29.54
CA GLU A 458 2.03 -8.20 -28.80
C GLU A 458 1.61 -7.07 -27.84
N ALA A 459 0.42 -6.48 -28.01
CA ALA A 459 -0.15 -5.50 -27.08
C ALA A 459 -0.93 -6.21 -25.96
N LEU A 460 -1.67 -7.27 -26.30
CA LEU A 460 -2.40 -8.10 -25.34
C LEU A 460 -1.45 -8.89 -24.43
N ASP A 461 -0.33 -9.41 -24.93
CA ASP A 461 0.73 -10.01 -24.11
C ASP A 461 1.26 -9.03 -23.04
N ARG A 462 1.51 -7.77 -23.42
CA ARG A 462 1.94 -6.74 -22.47
C ARG A 462 0.85 -6.37 -21.47
N VAL A 463 -0.43 -6.44 -21.85
CA VAL A 463 -1.53 -6.32 -20.89
C VAL A 463 -1.53 -7.51 -19.93
N LEU A 464 -1.41 -8.75 -20.41
CA LEU A 464 -1.33 -9.95 -19.56
C LEU A 464 -0.14 -9.91 -18.60
N GLU A 465 1.01 -9.41 -19.05
CA GLU A 465 2.21 -9.22 -18.23
C GLU A 465 1.97 -8.20 -17.10
N ILE A 466 1.31 -7.08 -17.41
CA ILE A 466 0.89 -6.07 -16.42
C ILE A 466 -0.17 -6.66 -15.46
N LEU A 467 -1.15 -7.43 -15.96
CA LEU A 467 -2.16 -8.08 -15.12
C LEU A 467 -1.57 -9.19 -14.21
N ARG A 468 -0.38 -9.71 -14.53
CA ARG A 468 0.39 -10.63 -13.68
C ARG A 468 1.31 -9.91 -12.69
N THR A 469 1.71 -8.66 -12.96
CA THR A 469 2.70 -7.93 -12.17
C THR A 469 2.08 -6.84 -11.29
N THR A 470 1.69 -7.26 -10.09
CA THR A 470 1.29 -6.45 -8.90
C THR A 470 -0.06 -5.71 -8.91
N GLU A 471 -0.58 -5.47 -7.70
CA GLU A 471 -1.74 -4.60 -7.36
C GLU A 471 -3.14 -4.92 -7.94
N LEU A 472 -3.44 -6.18 -8.29
CA LEU A 472 -4.80 -6.61 -8.68
C LEU A 472 -5.53 -7.50 -7.67
N TYR A 473 -4.91 -7.80 -6.53
CA TYR A 473 -5.45 -8.70 -5.49
C TYR A 473 -5.93 -7.95 -4.22
N SER A 474 -6.82 -6.97 -4.41
CA SER A 474 -7.69 -6.50 -3.32
C SER A 474 -8.88 -7.47 -3.17
N PRO A 475 -9.15 -8.04 -1.98
CA PRO A 475 -10.28 -8.94 -1.79
C PRO A 475 -11.63 -8.24 -2.05
N GLN A 476 -12.30 -8.61 -3.14
CA GLN A 476 -13.70 -8.20 -3.37
C GLN A 476 -14.61 -9.10 -2.54
N LEU A 477 -15.19 -8.55 -1.47
CA LEU A 477 -16.10 -9.22 -0.54
C LEU A 477 -17.23 -9.94 -1.28
N GLY A 478 -17.11 -11.27 -1.39
CA GLY A 478 -18.08 -12.12 -2.07
C GLY A 478 -19.26 -12.41 -1.18
N THR A 479 -20.39 -11.70 -1.40
CA THR A 479 -21.56 -11.72 -0.51
C THR A 479 -22.17 -13.12 -0.29
N LYS A 480 -21.70 -13.81 0.74
CA LYS A 480 -22.29 -15.01 1.36
C LYS A 480 -22.03 -14.96 2.87
N ASP A 481 -23.00 -14.46 3.62
CA ASP A 481 -23.09 -14.54 5.09
C ASP A 481 -21.75 -14.39 5.82
N GLU A 482 -21.11 -13.21 5.68
CA GLU A 482 -19.86 -12.82 6.34
C GLU A 482 -19.88 -13.16 7.83
N ASP A 483 -19.04 -14.12 8.24
CA ASP A 483 -18.89 -14.46 9.65
C ASP A 483 -18.07 -13.38 10.39
N PRO A 484 -18.59 -12.76 11.47
CA PRO A 484 -17.87 -11.71 12.18
C PRO A 484 -16.47 -12.09 12.69
N HIS A 485 -16.22 -13.38 12.98
CA HIS A 485 -14.87 -13.82 13.40
C HIS A 485 -13.87 -13.72 12.25
N THR A 486 -14.28 -14.08 11.02
CA THR A 486 -13.47 -13.91 9.81
C THR A 486 -13.26 -12.44 9.51
N SER A 487 -14.33 -11.63 9.57
CA SER A 487 -14.27 -10.19 9.28
C SER A 487 -13.30 -9.47 10.23
N ASP A 488 -13.29 -9.83 11.51
CA ASP A 488 -12.40 -9.23 12.52
C ASP A 488 -10.97 -9.81 12.50
N LEU A 489 -10.78 -11.07 12.12
CA LEU A 489 -9.44 -11.61 11.83
C LEU A 489 -8.80 -10.85 10.65
N VAL A 490 -9.55 -10.66 9.56
CA VAL A 490 -9.12 -9.84 8.42
C VAL A 490 -8.94 -8.38 8.84
N GLY A 491 -9.82 -7.85 9.69
CA GLY A 491 -9.71 -6.51 10.28
C GLY A 491 -8.41 -6.30 11.06
N GLY A 492 -8.07 -7.21 11.97
CA GLY A 492 -6.89 -7.10 12.83
C GLY A 492 -5.55 -7.48 12.20
N LEU A 493 -5.56 -8.34 11.16
CA LEU A 493 -4.36 -8.89 10.51
C LEU A 493 -4.08 -8.33 9.12
N MET A 494 -5.07 -7.74 8.45
CA MET A 494 -4.99 -7.33 7.04
C MET A 494 -5.40 -5.88 6.78
N THR A 495 -5.70 -5.08 7.82
CA THR A 495 -5.82 -3.62 7.64
C THR A 495 -4.44 -2.98 7.57
N ASP A 496 -4.07 -2.54 6.37
CA ASP A 496 -2.93 -1.66 6.15
C ASP A 496 -3.08 -0.36 6.98
N GLY A 497 -1.97 0.13 7.55
CA GLY A 497 -1.93 1.09 8.65
C GLY A 497 -2.34 2.54 8.31
N LEU A 498 -2.92 2.78 7.14
CA LEU A 498 -3.10 4.09 6.50
C LEU A 498 -4.16 5.00 7.14
N ARG A 499 -4.00 5.34 8.42
CA ARG A 499 -4.78 6.34 9.17
C ARG A 499 -3.94 7.18 10.14
N ARG A 500 -2.92 7.88 9.62
CA ARG A 500 -2.13 8.87 10.39
C ARG A 500 -2.98 9.81 11.24
N LEU A 501 -2.68 9.85 12.54
CA LEU A 501 -3.04 10.91 13.47
C LEU A 501 -1.89 11.09 14.48
N SER A 502 -1.62 12.36 14.85
CA SER A 502 -0.63 12.78 15.86
C SER A 502 -1.06 14.18 16.37
N GLY A 503 -0.72 14.66 17.58
CA GLY A 503 -0.17 13.98 18.78
C GLY A 503 -1.15 14.09 19.98
N ASN A 504 -0.77 14.09 21.27
CA ASN A 504 0.53 14.33 21.94
C ASN A 504 0.71 13.48 23.23
N GLU A 505 1.97 13.32 23.66
CA GLU A 505 2.54 13.23 25.03
C GLU A 505 1.73 12.62 26.21
N TYR A 506 2.34 11.70 26.98
CA TYR A 506 2.83 12.00 28.35
C TYR A 506 3.60 10.85 29.06
N VAL A 507 4.57 11.24 29.92
CA VAL A 507 5.23 10.49 31.03
C VAL A 507 6.04 9.21 30.72
N PHE A 508 7.36 9.35 30.78
CA PHE A 508 8.31 8.26 31.10
C PHE A 508 8.05 7.65 32.50
N SER A 509 8.11 6.32 32.60
CA SER A 509 8.38 5.62 33.88
C SER A 509 9.72 4.89 33.83
N LYS A 510 10.55 5.08 34.86
CA LYS A 510 11.90 4.48 34.97
C LYS A 510 11.89 3.20 35.81
N ASN A 511 12.80 2.29 35.43
CA ASN A 511 13.41 1.25 36.26
C ASN A 511 12.50 0.24 36.97
N MET A 512 12.50 -1.00 36.47
CA MET A 512 12.39 -2.19 37.31
C MET A 512 13.55 -3.15 37.00
N ASN A 513 14.53 -3.22 37.90
CA ASN A 513 15.46 -4.34 37.93
C ASN A 513 14.77 -5.52 38.61
N LEU A 514 14.49 -6.62 37.89
CA LEU A 514 14.15 -7.89 38.51
C LEU A 514 15.32 -8.87 38.40
N SER A 515 15.79 -9.33 39.56
CA SER A 515 16.80 -10.37 39.68
C SER A 515 16.18 -11.76 39.48
N HIS A 516 16.51 -12.43 38.38
CA HIS A 516 16.10 -13.82 38.14
C HIS A 516 17.12 -14.82 38.72
N SER A 517 16.62 -15.90 39.30
CA SER A 517 17.42 -17.00 39.84
C SER A 517 18.15 -17.76 38.74
N HIS A 518 19.46 -17.96 38.90
CA HIS A 518 20.30 -18.60 37.89
C HIS A 518 20.08 -20.12 37.77
N LEU A 519 19.43 -20.53 36.69
CA LEU A 519 19.92 -21.70 35.93
C LEU A 519 21.10 -21.23 35.07
N SER A 520 22.25 -21.90 35.19
CA SER A 520 23.42 -21.63 34.35
C SER A 520 23.17 -22.17 32.94
N VAL A 521 23.16 -21.29 31.95
CA VAL A 521 23.07 -21.71 30.53
C VAL A 521 24.33 -22.52 30.17
N PRO A 522 24.22 -23.68 29.50
CA PRO A 522 25.33 -24.56 29.12
C PRO A 522 26.50 -23.84 28.41
N ASN A 523 27.74 -24.26 28.67
CA ASN A 523 28.95 -23.71 28.01
C ASN A 523 29.29 -24.39 26.68
N THR A 524 28.67 -25.53 26.40
CA THR A 524 28.56 -26.26 25.14
C THR A 524 27.22 -26.99 25.12
N ILE A 525 26.77 -27.49 23.98
CA ILE A 525 25.62 -28.41 23.92
C ILE A 525 25.82 -29.69 24.77
N ASN A 526 27.07 -30.06 25.07
CA ASN A 526 27.39 -31.21 25.94
C ASN A 526 27.22 -30.91 27.43
N ASP A 527 27.11 -29.63 27.84
CA ASP A 527 26.85 -29.21 29.22
C ASP A 527 25.32 -29.04 29.50
N VAL A 528 24.46 -29.47 28.56
CA VAL A 528 22.99 -29.43 28.72
C VAL A 528 22.54 -30.42 29.79
N PRO A 529 21.67 -30.03 30.75
CA PRO A 529 21.13 -30.96 31.75
C PRO A 529 20.49 -32.20 31.11
N PRO A 530 20.72 -33.43 31.63
CA PRO A 530 20.34 -34.67 30.92
C PRO A 530 18.87 -34.78 30.51
N CYS A 531 17.94 -34.24 31.30
CA CYS A 531 16.52 -34.20 30.96
C CYS A 531 16.21 -33.32 29.73
N ILE A 532 16.92 -32.20 29.57
CA ILE A 532 16.77 -31.30 28.42
C ILE A 532 17.43 -31.92 27.18
N ALA A 533 18.56 -32.60 27.35
CA ALA A 533 19.21 -33.33 26.26
C ALA A 533 18.31 -34.45 25.70
N GLN A 534 17.74 -35.28 26.58
CA GLN A 534 16.81 -36.36 26.21
C GLN A 534 15.55 -35.85 25.48
N LEU A 535 15.04 -34.68 25.85
CA LEU A 535 13.92 -34.04 25.14
C LEU A 535 14.36 -33.60 23.73
N LEU A 536 15.49 -32.89 23.63
CA LEU A 536 16.05 -32.38 22.38
C LEU A 536 16.51 -33.48 21.40
N ASP A 537 16.70 -34.73 21.84
CA ASP A 537 17.02 -35.84 20.93
C ASP A 537 15.85 -36.22 19.99
N ASN A 538 14.63 -35.75 20.27
CA ASN A 538 13.45 -35.95 19.41
C ASN A 538 13.06 -34.69 18.60
N GLU A 539 13.92 -33.67 18.52
CA GLU A 539 13.62 -32.39 17.83
C GLU A 539 13.34 -32.50 16.32
N GLU A 540 13.71 -33.62 15.67
CA GLU A 540 13.36 -33.86 14.27
C GLU A 540 11.90 -34.29 14.06
N SER A 541 11.17 -34.58 15.14
CA SER A 541 9.77 -35.02 15.09
C SER A 541 8.81 -33.83 15.13
N TRP A 542 7.87 -33.76 14.18
CA TRP A 542 6.83 -32.72 14.17
C TRP A 542 6.02 -32.63 15.48
N ASP A 543 5.90 -33.75 16.18
CA ASP A 543 5.14 -33.90 17.42
C ASP A 543 5.96 -33.49 18.67
N PHE A 544 7.11 -32.81 18.50
CA PHE A 544 7.96 -32.29 19.57
C PHE A 544 7.21 -31.34 20.52
N ASN A 545 7.36 -31.57 21.83
CA ASN A 545 6.63 -30.85 22.88
C ASN A 545 7.35 -29.56 23.29
N ILE A 546 7.08 -28.47 22.57
CA ILE A 546 7.71 -27.17 22.82
C ILE A 546 7.42 -26.58 24.21
N PHE A 547 6.26 -26.88 24.81
CA PHE A 547 5.90 -26.39 26.15
C PHE A 547 6.59 -27.18 27.28
N GLU A 548 6.93 -28.44 27.06
CA GLU A 548 7.81 -29.17 27.97
C GLU A 548 9.22 -28.59 27.92
N LEU A 549 9.71 -28.20 26.74
CA LEU A 549 10.98 -27.47 26.62
C LEU A 549 10.93 -26.11 27.33
N GLU A 550 9.85 -25.33 27.16
CA GLU A 550 9.59 -24.08 27.90
C GLU A 550 9.66 -24.30 29.42
N ALA A 551 9.04 -25.37 29.93
CA ALA A 551 9.03 -25.69 31.34
C ALA A 551 10.41 -26.08 31.88
N VAL A 552 11.11 -27.03 31.24
CA VAL A 552 12.42 -27.52 31.75
C VAL A 552 13.56 -26.50 31.57
N THR A 553 13.43 -25.56 30.62
CA THR A 553 14.38 -24.44 30.43
C THR A 553 14.03 -23.20 31.27
N ASN A 554 12.90 -23.20 31.97
CA ASN A 554 12.36 -22.05 32.71
C ASN A 554 12.16 -20.81 31.80
N LYS A 555 11.28 -20.94 30.80
CA LYS A 555 11.01 -19.95 29.73
C LYS A 555 12.27 -19.57 28.91
N ARG A 556 13.14 -20.55 28.61
CA ARG A 556 14.32 -20.36 27.75
C ARG A 556 14.45 -21.41 26.63
N PRO A 557 13.39 -21.74 25.86
CA PRO A 557 13.47 -22.80 24.87
C PRO A 557 14.36 -22.42 23.67
N LEU A 558 14.39 -21.14 23.29
CA LEU A 558 15.04 -20.66 22.06
C LEU A 558 16.55 -20.85 22.08
N VAL A 559 17.23 -20.61 23.21
CA VAL A 559 18.68 -20.84 23.32
C VAL A 559 19.03 -22.32 23.23
N TYR A 560 18.25 -23.20 23.88
CA TYR A 560 18.58 -24.63 23.96
C TYR A 560 18.25 -25.36 22.65
N LEU A 561 17.08 -25.11 22.07
CA LEU A 561 16.72 -25.61 20.74
C LEU A 561 17.62 -25.00 19.66
N GLY A 562 17.89 -23.69 19.74
CA GLY A 562 18.76 -22.98 18.82
C GLY A 562 20.14 -23.61 18.71
N LEU A 563 20.79 -23.93 19.84
CA LEU A 563 22.09 -24.63 19.82
C LEU A 563 22.02 -26.02 19.17
N LYS A 564 20.96 -26.80 19.42
CA LYS A 564 20.76 -28.13 18.82
C LYS A 564 20.54 -28.03 17.30
N VAL A 565 19.59 -27.20 16.86
CA VAL A 565 19.22 -27.03 15.45
C VAL A 565 20.36 -26.39 14.63
N PHE A 566 20.96 -25.30 15.12
CA PHE A 566 22.04 -24.63 14.39
C PHE A 566 23.29 -25.51 14.31
N GLY A 567 23.55 -26.35 15.31
CA GLY A 567 24.60 -27.38 15.25
C GLY A 567 24.28 -28.48 14.22
N ARG A 568 23.04 -28.97 14.19
CA ARG A 568 22.58 -29.98 13.21
C ARG A 568 22.69 -29.50 11.76
N PHE A 569 22.44 -28.22 11.50
CA PHE A 569 22.55 -27.60 10.17
C PHE A 569 23.93 -26.98 9.86
N GLY A 570 24.94 -27.13 10.73
CA GLY A 570 26.29 -26.62 10.49
C GLY A 570 26.39 -25.09 10.36
N VAL A 571 25.51 -24.36 11.04
CA VAL A 571 25.44 -22.89 10.97
C VAL A 571 26.69 -22.20 11.53
N PRO A 572 27.28 -22.63 12.67
CA PRO A 572 28.56 -22.08 13.15
C PRO A 572 29.69 -22.22 12.12
N GLU A 573 29.77 -23.37 11.45
CA GLU A 573 30.78 -23.70 10.45
C GLU A 573 30.60 -22.84 9.19
N PHE A 574 29.36 -22.70 8.69
CA PHE A 574 29.04 -21.83 7.55
C PHE A 574 29.35 -20.36 7.84
N LEU A 575 29.03 -19.88 9.05
CA LEU A 575 29.29 -18.50 9.47
C LEU A 575 30.72 -18.26 9.98
N ASN A 576 31.56 -19.30 10.04
CA ASN A 576 32.90 -19.27 10.62
C ASN A 576 32.90 -18.64 12.04
N CYS A 577 31.86 -18.92 12.83
CA CYS A 577 31.67 -18.35 14.17
C CYS A 577 31.75 -19.45 15.26
N SER A 578 32.13 -19.06 16.48
CA SER A 578 32.27 -20.04 17.57
C SER A 578 30.92 -20.39 18.21
N GLU A 579 30.77 -21.59 18.76
CA GLU A 579 29.55 -21.98 19.51
C GLU A 579 29.24 -20.98 20.65
N ALA A 580 30.28 -20.41 21.27
CA ALA A 580 30.14 -19.36 22.28
C ALA A 580 29.61 -18.03 21.71
N THR A 581 29.95 -17.69 20.46
CA THR A 581 29.40 -16.53 19.72
C THR A 581 27.93 -16.75 19.39
N LEU A 582 27.59 -17.93 18.84
CA LEU A 582 26.21 -18.31 18.55
C LEU A 582 25.35 -18.30 19.84
N ARG A 583 25.89 -18.83 20.95
CA ARG A 583 25.18 -18.83 22.23
C ARG A 583 24.95 -17.44 22.79
N ALA A 584 25.96 -16.56 22.75
CA ALA A 584 25.80 -15.17 23.17
C ALA A 584 24.76 -14.44 22.32
N TRP A 585 24.74 -14.70 21.00
CA TRP A 585 23.72 -14.19 20.09
C TRP A 585 22.31 -14.70 20.42
N LEU A 586 22.11 -16.02 20.54
CA LEU A 586 20.84 -16.63 20.93
C LEU A 586 20.34 -16.10 22.28
N GLN A 587 21.24 -15.94 23.27
CA GLN A 587 20.91 -15.38 24.57
C GLN A 587 20.44 -13.92 24.49
N VAL A 588 21.02 -13.11 23.59
CA VAL A 588 20.59 -11.73 23.36
C VAL A 588 19.26 -11.68 22.60
N MET A 589 19.05 -12.52 21.57
CA MET A 589 17.76 -12.59 20.87
C MET A 589 16.64 -13.00 21.86
N GLU A 590 16.82 -14.11 22.59
CA GLU A 590 15.88 -14.61 23.59
C GLU A 590 15.58 -13.60 24.70
N ALA A 591 16.58 -12.82 25.15
CA ALA A 591 16.39 -11.79 26.17
C ALA A 591 15.64 -10.53 25.68
N ASN A 592 15.45 -10.37 24.37
CA ASN A 592 14.59 -9.33 23.77
C ASN A 592 13.23 -9.89 23.31
N TYR A 593 12.90 -11.14 23.60
CA TYR A 593 11.52 -11.63 23.51
C TYR A 593 10.79 -11.41 24.84
N HIS A 594 9.65 -10.73 24.79
CA HIS A 594 8.87 -10.38 25.98
C HIS A 594 8.22 -11.61 26.62
N SER A 595 8.83 -12.14 27.69
CA SER A 595 8.31 -13.30 28.45
C SER A 595 6.98 -13.04 29.21
N SER A 596 6.49 -11.80 29.15
CA SER A 596 5.17 -11.33 29.57
C SER A 596 4.08 -11.50 28.51
N ASN A 597 4.44 -11.60 27.23
CA ASN A 597 3.48 -11.89 26.16
C ASN A 597 2.96 -13.32 26.32
N ALA A 598 1.67 -13.54 26.02
CA ALA A 598 1.05 -14.85 26.12
C ALA A 598 1.48 -15.75 24.95
N TYR A 599 1.54 -15.17 23.74
CA TYR A 599 1.88 -15.86 22.50
C TYR A 599 3.25 -15.43 21.94
N HIS A 600 3.43 -14.16 21.55
CA HIS A 600 4.64 -13.70 20.83
C HIS A 600 5.82 -13.51 21.81
N ASN A 601 6.37 -14.62 22.28
CA ASN A 601 7.51 -14.74 23.20
C ASN A 601 8.52 -15.78 22.66
N SER A 602 9.61 -16.01 23.39
CA SER A 602 10.70 -16.91 22.93
C SER A 602 10.27 -18.35 22.70
N THR A 603 9.16 -18.81 23.28
CA THR A 603 8.59 -20.14 23.03
C THR A 603 7.93 -20.23 21.65
N HIS A 604 7.30 -19.15 21.17
CA HIS A 604 6.75 -19.12 19.81
C HIS A 604 7.88 -19.12 18.78
N ALA A 605 8.87 -18.24 18.93
CA ALA A 605 10.06 -18.22 18.07
C ALA A 605 10.80 -19.57 18.02
N ALA A 606 10.83 -20.31 19.14
CA ALA A 606 11.38 -21.65 19.19
C ALA A 606 10.52 -22.68 18.43
N ASP A 607 9.18 -22.58 18.46
CA ASP A 607 8.32 -23.48 17.68
C ASP A 607 8.38 -23.21 16.16
N VAL A 608 8.51 -21.93 15.77
CA VAL A 608 8.72 -21.53 14.36
C VAL A 608 10.10 -21.97 13.86
N LEU A 609 11.14 -21.88 14.69
CA LEU A 609 12.47 -22.45 14.40
C LEU A 609 12.39 -23.97 14.21
N HIS A 610 11.69 -24.69 15.09
CA HIS A 610 11.46 -26.13 14.96
C HIS A 610 10.69 -26.47 13.66
N ALA A 611 9.59 -25.78 13.36
CA ALA A 611 8.83 -26.01 12.12
C ALA A 611 9.68 -25.73 10.87
N THR A 612 10.48 -24.66 10.88
CA THR A 612 11.41 -24.33 9.80
C THR A 612 12.45 -25.44 9.60
N ALA A 613 13.07 -25.93 10.68
CA ALA A 613 14.03 -27.03 10.64
C ALA A 613 13.41 -28.34 10.12
N PHE A 614 12.15 -28.64 10.49
CA PHE A 614 11.40 -29.78 9.97
C PHE A 614 11.08 -29.67 8.47
N PHE A 615 10.77 -28.46 7.97
CA PHE A 615 10.55 -28.22 6.54
C PHE A 615 11.85 -28.30 5.73
N LEU A 616 12.95 -27.74 6.22
CA LEU A 616 14.28 -27.90 5.59
C LEU A 616 14.70 -29.38 5.51
N GLY A 617 14.24 -30.21 6.45
CA GLY A 617 14.45 -31.67 6.42
C GLY A 617 13.69 -32.42 5.31
N LYS A 618 12.75 -31.79 4.57
CA LYS A 618 11.97 -32.44 3.50
C LYS A 618 12.75 -32.53 2.20
N GLU A 619 12.67 -33.69 1.55
CA GLU A 619 13.46 -34.01 0.35
C GLU A 619 13.32 -32.98 -0.77
N ARG A 620 12.10 -32.50 -1.08
CA ARG A 620 11.90 -31.50 -2.15
C ARG A 620 12.34 -30.09 -1.73
N VAL A 621 12.30 -29.74 -0.43
CA VAL A 621 12.80 -28.46 0.10
C VAL A 621 14.34 -28.44 0.09
N LYS A 622 14.96 -29.47 0.68
CA LYS A 622 16.41 -29.73 0.65
C LYS A 622 16.96 -29.90 -0.78
N GLY A 623 16.13 -30.40 -1.68
CA GLY A 623 16.41 -30.49 -3.11
C GLY A 623 16.36 -29.15 -3.84
N SER A 624 15.72 -28.12 -3.29
CA SER A 624 15.48 -26.83 -3.96
C SER A 624 16.34 -25.66 -3.43
N LEU A 625 16.71 -25.70 -2.15
CA LEU A 625 17.43 -24.63 -1.44
C LEU A 625 18.93 -24.94 -1.29
N GLY A 626 19.76 -23.89 -1.16
CA GLY A 626 21.18 -24.01 -0.85
C GLY A 626 21.49 -23.82 0.64
N HIS A 627 22.71 -24.13 1.08
CA HIS A 627 23.10 -24.00 2.50
C HIS A 627 22.99 -22.55 3.03
N LEU A 628 23.18 -21.54 2.17
CA LEU A 628 22.92 -20.14 2.51
C LEU A 628 21.43 -19.88 2.79
N ASP A 629 20.52 -20.54 2.09
CA ASP A 629 19.08 -20.42 2.27
C ASP A 629 18.60 -21.14 3.53
N GLU A 630 19.19 -22.31 3.84
CA GLU A 630 18.98 -23.02 5.11
C GLU A 630 19.39 -22.14 6.30
N VAL A 631 20.59 -21.56 6.24
CA VAL A 631 21.11 -20.63 7.26
C VAL A 631 20.26 -19.35 7.35
N ALA A 632 19.81 -18.80 6.22
CA ALA A 632 18.90 -17.65 6.20
C ALA A 632 17.57 -17.96 6.89
N ALA A 633 16.99 -19.13 6.60
CA ALA A 633 15.70 -19.55 7.15
C ALA A 633 15.73 -19.76 8.66
N LEU A 634 16.75 -20.46 9.17
CA LEU A 634 16.90 -20.71 10.61
C LEU A 634 17.15 -19.40 11.39
N ILE A 635 17.92 -18.47 10.82
CA ILE A 635 18.14 -17.14 11.42
C ILE A 635 16.85 -16.31 11.38
N ALA A 636 16.14 -16.28 10.25
CA ALA A 636 14.87 -15.57 10.12
C ALA A 636 13.84 -16.06 11.15
N ALA A 637 13.62 -17.37 11.24
CA ALA A 637 12.74 -17.98 12.23
C ALA A 637 13.11 -17.62 13.68
N THR A 638 14.41 -17.54 14.00
CA THR A 638 14.92 -17.17 15.33
C THR A 638 14.61 -15.71 15.71
N ILE A 639 14.51 -14.80 14.74
CA ILE A 639 14.42 -13.34 14.98
C ILE A 639 13.11 -12.69 14.55
N HIS A 640 12.21 -13.40 13.87
CA HIS A 640 11.09 -12.79 13.13
C HIS A 640 10.17 -11.90 13.95
N ASP A 641 10.11 -12.11 15.27
CA ASP A 641 9.24 -11.44 16.25
C ASP A 641 10.02 -10.78 17.41
N VAL A 642 11.34 -10.57 17.28
CA VAL A 642 12.14 -10.07 18.42
C VAL A 642 11.70 -8.66 18.84
N ASP A 643 11.43 -8.46 20.12
CA ASP A 643 10.83 -7.25 20.71
C ASP A 643 9.37 -6.98 20.29
N HIS A 644 8.60 -8.02 19.91
CA HIS A 644 7.16 -7.89 19.72
C HIS A 644 6.45 -7.38 20.99
N PRO A 645 5.63 -6.31 20.92
CA PRO A 645 5.02 -5.65 22.08
C PRO A 645 3.71 -6.32 22.55
N GLY A 646 3.34 -7.45 21.96
CA GLY A 646 2.08 -8.14 22.22
C GLY A 646 0.86 -7.43 21.64
N ARG A 647 1.04 -6.68 20.55
CA ARG A 647 0.01 -5.83 19.91
C ARG A 647 0.22 -5.84 18.39
N THR A 648 -0.86 -5.86 17.60
CA THR A 648 -0.77 -5.89 16.13
C THR A 648 -0.28 -4.56 15.53
N ASN A 649 0.20 -4.59 14.28
CA ASN A 649 0.52 -3.39 13.48
C ASN A 649 -0.62 -2.35 13.52
N SER A 650 -1.87 -2.78 13.32
CA SER A 650 -3.05 -1.91 13.34
C SER A 650 -3.29 -1.24 14.71
N PHE A 651 -2.92 -1.86 15.83
CA PHE A 651 -2.93 -1.21 17.14
C PHE A 651 -1.87 -0.11 17.23
N LEU A 652 -0.64 -0.41 16.82
CA LEU A 652 0.50 0.52 16.89
C LEU A 652 0.24 1.79 16.07
N CYS A 653 -0.31 1.66 14.86
CA CYS A 653 -0.68 2.80 14.01
C CYS A 653 -1.87 3.59 14.59
N ASN A 654 -2.90 2.92 15.12
CA ASN A 654 -4.04 3.60 15.77
C ASN A 654 -3.65 4.33 17.07
N ALA A 655 -2.67 3.81 17.81
CA ALA A 655 -2.11 4.43 19.02
C ALA A 655 -1.10 5.55 18.71
N GLY A 656 -0.61 5.66 17.48
CA GLY A 656 0.45 6.60 17.09
C GLY A 656 1.79 6.29 17.77
N SER A 657 2.15 5.00 17.89
CA SER A 657 3.34 4.56 18.62
C SER A 657 4.65 5.03 17.97
N GLU A 658 5.73 5.08 18.76
CA GLU A 658 7.06 5.46 18.25
C GLU A 658 7.53 4.56 17.09
N LEU A 659 7.20 3.26 17.13
CA LEU A 659 7.49 2.33 16.03
C LEU A 659 6.65 2.63 14.78
N ALA A 660 5.35 2.92 14.93
CA ALA A 660 4.49 3.25 13.78
C ALA A 660 4.93 4.57 13.12
N VAL A 661 5.34 5.56 13.91
CA VAL A 661 5.92 6.81 13.41
C VAL A 661 7.26 6.56 12.69
N LEU A 662 8.14 5.73 13.26
CA LEU A 662 9.44 5.39 12.68
C LEU A 662 9.32 4.66 11.34
N TYR A 663 8.46 3.63 11.27
CA TYR A 663 8.23 2.81 10.07
C TYR A 663 7.08 3.32 9.19
N ASN A 664 6.62 4.55 9.42
CA ASN A 664 5.64 5.25 8.57
C ASN A 664 4.35 4.43 8.32
N ASP A 665 3.82 3.84 9.38
CA ASP A 665 2.62 2.99 9.39
C ASP A 665 2.72 1.70 8.53
N THR A 666 3.89 1.37 7.99
CA THR A 666 4.10 0.33 6.94
C THR A 666 4.95 -0.82 7.48
N ALA A 667 4.42 -2.06 7.50
CA ALA A 667 5.13 -3.27 7.96
C ALA A 667 5.91 -3.05 9.27
N VAL A 668 5.25 -2.42 10.25
CA VAL A 668 5.90 -1.71 11.38
C VAL A 668 6.70 -2.67 12.25
N LEU A 669 6.10 -3.81 12.59
CA LEU A 669 6.69 -4.83 13.44
C LEU A 669 7.78 -5.61 12.69
N GLU A 670 7.50 -6.06 11.48
CA GLU A 670 8.40 -6.87 10.66
C GLU A 670 9.68 -6.10 10.28
N SER A 671 9.54 -4.78 10.08
CA SER A 671 10.66 -3.85 9.93
C SER A 671 11.43 -3.63 11.23
N HIS A 672 10.74 -3.59 12.38
CA HIS A 672 11.36 -3.48 13.70
C HIS A 672 12.16 -4.72 14.09
N HIS A 673 11.58 -5.92 13.94
CA HIS A 673 12.19 -7.20 14.25
C HIS A 673 13.50 -7.40 13.48
N THR A 674 13.49 -7.13 12.16
CA THR A 674 14.71 -7.15 11.34
C THR A 674 15.73 -6.09 11.76
N ALA A 675 15.31 -4.84 11.96
CA ALA A 675 16.21 -3.75 12.33
C ALA A 675 16.90 -4.02 13.67
N LEU A 676 16.13 -4.35 14.71
CA LEU A 676 16.63 -4.58 16.06
C LEU A 676 17.54 -5.82 16.12
N ALA A 677 17.16 -6.94 15.49
CA ALA A 677 17.98 -8.14 15.46
C ALA A 677 19.39 -7.85 14.92
N PHE A 678 19.49 -7.12 13.81
CA PHE A 678 20.79 -6.75 13.24
C PHE A 678 21.53 -5.69 14.06
N GLN A 679 20.84 -4.75 14.71
CA GLN A 679 21.47 -3.81 15.65
C GLN A 679 22.08 -4.55 16.85
N LEU A 680 21.31 -5.43 17.51
CA LEU A 680 21.77 -6.25 18.63
C LEU A 680 22.95 -7.14 18.24
N THR A 681 22.90 -7.74 17.05
CA THR A 681 23.99 -8.58 16.51
C THR A 681 25.26 -7.77 16.27
N ALA A 682 25.16 -6.53 15.77
CA ALA A 682 26.32 -5.69 15.50
C ALA A 682 26.91 -5.01 16.75
N LYS A 683 26.10 -4.83 17.81
CA LYS A 683 26.43 -4.03 19.01
C LYS A 683 27.55 -4.60 19.88
N ASP A 684 27.72 -5.93 19.94
CA ASP A 684 28.85 -6.58 20.62
C ASP A 684 29.52 -7.59 19.66
N SER A 685 30.83 -7.46 19.48
CA SER A 685 31.65 -8.42 18.74
C SER A 685 31.60 -9.86 19.29
N LYS A 686 31.13 -10.08 20.52
CA LYS A 686 30.89 -11.41 21.09
C LYS A 686 29.57 -12.04 20.62
N CYS A 687 28.59 -11.22 20.23
CA CYS A 687 27.29 -11.67 19.72
C CYS A 687 27.20 -11.62 18.19
N ASN A 688 28.18 -11.00 17.51
CA ASN A 688 28.17 -10.88 16.07
C ASN A 688 28.53 -12.20 15.36
N ILE A 689 27.52 -13.05 15.13
CA ILE A 689 27.65 -14.29 14.34
C ILE A 689 28.10 -14.07 12.90
N PHE A 690 27.92 -12.85 12.34
CA PHE A 690 28.32 -12.49 10.98
C PHE A 690 29.74 -11.90 10.90
N LYS A 691 30.50 -11.87 11.99
CA LYS A 691 31.81 -11.19 12.06
C LYS A 691 32.86 -11.73 11.07
N ASN A 692 32.81 -13.03 10.77
CA ASN A 692 33.90 -13.77 10.12
C ASN A 692 33.56 -14.24 8.68
N ILE A 693 32.39 -13.88 8.16
CA ILE A 693 32.01 -14.09 6.74
C ILE A 693 32.39 -12.88 5.89
N ASP A 694 32.56 -13.07 4.58
CA ASP A 694 32.87 -11.95 3.68
C ASP A 694 31.66 -11.03 3.41
N ARG A 695 31.96 -9.82 2.92
CA ARG A 695 30.97 -8.74 2.70
C ARG A 695 29.90 -9.09 1.66
N ASN A 696 30.19 -9.98 0.70
CA ASN A 696 29.24 -10.37 -0.34
C ASN A 696 28.30 -11.47 0.17
N HIS A 697 28.84 -12.51 0.81
CA HIS A 697 28.01 -13.53 1.47
C HIS A 697 27.16 -12.92 2.59
N TYR A 698 27.69 -12.00 3.41
CA TYR A 698 26.89 -11.26 4.39
C TYR A 698 25.77 -10.46 3.72
N ARG A 699 26.02 -9.77 2.61
CA ARG A 699 24.99 -8.99 1.90
C ARG A 699 23.86 -9.88 1.40
N THR A 700 24.17 -11.00 0.76
CA THR A 700 23.17 -11.96 0.24
C THR A 700 22.38 -12.62 1.38
N LEU A 701 23.08 -13.08 2.43
CA LEU A 701 22.45 -13.68 3.61
C LEU A 701 21.55 -12.69 4.34
N ARG A 702 22.02 -11.46 4.60
CA ARG A 702 21.23 -10.37 5.17
C ARG A 702 19.98 -10.09 4.33
N GLN A 703 20.11 -10.02 3.01
CA GLN A 703 18.98 -9.77 2.13
C GLN A 703 17.93 -10.88 2.20
N ALA A 704 18.35 -12.14 2.23
CA ALA A 704 17.45 -13.29 2.38
C ALA A 704 16.75 -13.32 3.74
N ILE A 705 17.46 -13.03 4.84
CA ILE A 705 16.87 -12.95 6.19
C ILE A 705 15.81 -11.84 6.25
N ILE A 706 16.11 -10.64 5.73
CA ILE A 706 15.16 -9.51 5.71
C ILE A 706 13.94 -9.84 4.84
N ASP A 707 14.15 -10.46 3.68
CA ASP A 707 13.07 -10.87 2.76
C ASP A 707 12.10 -11.88 3.40
N MET A 708 12.63 -12.82 4.19
CA MET A 708 11.82 -13.83 4.88
C MET A 708 11.03 -13.24 6.06
N VAL A 709 11.61 -12.36 6.87
CA VAL A 709 10.87 -11.73 7.98
C VAL A 709 9.86 -10.71 7.48
N LEU A 710 10.18 -9.89 6.46
CA LEU A 710 9.19 -9.00 5.84
C LEU A 710 8.06 -9.74 5.10
N ALA A 711 8.19 -11.06 4.92
CA ALA A 711 7.16 -11.92 4.37
C ALA A 711 6.25 -12.55 5.44
N THR A 712 6.54 -12.50 6.75
CA THR A 712 5.60 -12.99 7.78
C THR A 712 4.33 -12.13 7.84
N GLU A 713 4.44 -10.83 7.53
CA GLU A 713 3.33 -9.88 7.50
C GLU A 713 2.05 -10.45 6.86
N MET A 714 0.94 -10.39 7.60
CA MET A 714 -0.31 -11.03 7.22
C MET A 714 -1.10 -10.23 6.17
N THR A 715 -0.89 -8.92 6.03
CA THR A 715 -1.44 -8.11 4.92
C THR A 715 -1.04 -8.71 3.55
N LYS A 716 0.19 -9.22 3.43
CA LYS A 716 0.75 -9.83 2.21
C LYS A 716 0.45 -11.32 2.06
N HIS A 717 -0.34 -11.94 2.96
CA HIS A 717 -0.58 -13.39 2.97
C HIS A 717 -1.00 -13.94 1.59
N PHE A 718 -2.09 -13.43 1.03
CA PHE A 718 -2.59 -13.92 -0.26
C PHE A 718 -1.66 -13.58 -1.43
N GLU A 719 -0.84 -12.53 -1.35
CA GLU A 719 0.14 -12.22 -2.40
C GLU A 719 1.20 -13.32 -2.49
N HIS A 720 1.74 -13.73 -1.35
CA HIS A 720 2.80 -14.74 -1.29
C HIS A 720 2.27 -16.15 -1.60
N VAL A 721 1.09 -16.52 -1.09
CA VAL A 721 0.45 -17.81 -1.43
C VAL A 721 0.09 -17.89 -2.91
N ASN A 722 -0.50 -16.83 -3.51
CA ASN A 722 -0.82 -16.85 -4.93
C ASN A 722 0.44 -16.88 -5.82
N LYS A 723 1.51 -16.15 -5.46
CA LYS A 723 2.78 -16.23 -6.21
C LYS A 723 3.38 -17.64 -6.14
N PHE A 724 3.40 -18.26 -4.95
CA PHE A 724 3.84 -19.64 -4.78
C PHE A 724 3.02 -20.62 -5.64
N VAL A 725 1.69 -20.61 -5.53
CA VAL A 725 0.81 -21.52 -6.29
C VAL A 725 0.96 -21.35 -7.81
N ASN A 726 1.10 -20.11 -8.30
CA ASN A 726 1.19 -19.84 -9.73
C ASN A 726 2.59 -20.11 -10.33
N SER A 727 3.68 -19.90 -9.58
CA SER A 727 5.05 -20.06 -10.08
C SER A 727 5.72 -21.39 -9.71
N ILE A 728 5.22 -22.10 -8.68
CA ILE A 728 5.77 -23.37 -8.20
C ILE A 728 4.80 -24.52 -8.54
N ASN A 729 3.62 -24.55 -7.90
CA ASN A 729 2.74 -25.73 -7.96
C ASN A 729 2.11 -25.96 -9.35
N LYS A 730 1.68 -24.90 -10.04
CA LYS A 730 1.06 -25.04 -11.37
C LYS A 730 2.02 -25.57 -12.45
N PRO A 731 3.24 -25.03 -12.61
CA PRO A 731 4.25 -25.59 -13.52
C PRO A 731 4.55 -27.06 -13.22
N MET A 732 4.81 -27.41 -11.96
CA MET A 732 5.07 -28.79 -11.54
C MET A 732 3.94 -29.75 -11.93
N ALA A 733 2.67 -29.38 -11.67
CA ALA A 733 1.54 -30.21 -12.02
C ALA A 733 1.39 -30.42 -13.54
N SER A 734 1.72 -29.41 -14.36
CA SER A 734 1.73 -29.57 -15.82
C SER A 734 2.90 -30.44 -16.32
N GLU A 735 4.09 -30.32 -15.72
CA GLU A 735 5.25 -31.16 -16.07
C GLU A 735 5.00 -32.63 -15.70
N GLU A 736 4.51 -32.92 -14.48
CA GLU A 736 4.15 -34.27 -14.00
C GLU A 736 3.10 -34.95 -14.90
N THR A 737 2.16 -34.20 -15.52
CA THR A 737 1.22 -34.75 -16.50
C THR A 737 1.80 -35.01 -17.90
N SER A 738 2.99 -34.48 -18.20
CA SER A 738 3.67 -34.70 -19.49
C SER A 738 4.66 -35.87 -19.44
N SER A 739 5.23 -36.16 -18.28
CA SER A 739 6.35 -37.10 -18.10
C SER A 739 5.94 -38.54 -17.81
N HIS A 740 5.03 -39.12 -18.61
CA HIS A 740 4.76 -40.57 -18.63
C HIS A 740 5.70 -41.34 -19.57
N SER A 741 7.00 -41.05 -19.46
CA SER A 741 8.10 -41.79 -20.10
C SER A 741 9.09 -42.22 -19.01
N GLU A 742 9.33 -43.53 -18.88
CA GLU A 742 10.08 -44.09 -17.76
C GLU A 742 11.58 -43.72 -17.80
N GLY A 743 12.14 -43.24 -16.67
CA GLY A 743 13.56 -43.40 -16.37
C GLY A 743 14.48 -42.17 -16.32
N SER A 744 14.14 -41.10 -15.59
CA SER A 744 15.14 -40.14 -15.05
C SER A 744 14.59 -39.27 -13.92
N ASP A 745 14.56 -39.78 -12.68
CA ASP A 745 14.16 -38.99 -11.49
C ASP A 745 15.15 -37.85 -11.16
N CYS A 746 16.31 -37.82 -11.84
CA CYS A 746 17.39 -36.87 -11.61
C CYS A 746 17.10 -35.48 -12.22
N GLU A 747 16.52 -35.43 -13.42
CA GLU A 747 16.48 -34.20 -14.22
C GLU A 747 15.37 -33.22 -13.82
N CYS A 748 14.22 -33.69 -13.30
CA CYS A 748 13.14 -32.80 -12.84
C CYS A 748 13.62 -31.83 -11.75
N THR A 749 14.49 -32.29 -10.84
CA THR A 749 15.04 -31.43 -9.76
C THR A 749 16.03 -30.37 -10.27
N ALA A 750 16.58 -30.54 -11.47
CA ALA A 750 17.52 -29.59 -12.05
C ALA A 750 16.82 -28.37 -12.66
N SER A 751 15.60 -28.51 -13.18
CA SER A 751 14.84 -27.40 -13.79
C SER A 751 14.53 -26.30 -12.76
N MET A 752 13.97 -26.70 -11.61
CA MET A 752 13.51 -25.80 -10.53
C MET A 752 14.63 -24.99 -9.86
N LYS A 753 15.88 -25.45 -9.92
CA LYS A 753 17.05 -24.74 -9.35
C LYS A 753 17.48 -23.50 -10.13
N ASN A 754 17.05 -23.35 -11.38
CA ASN A 754 17.64 -22.38 -12.30
C ASN A 754 17.11 -20.94 -12.14
N PHE A 755 16.09 -20.72 -11.29
CA PHE A 755 15.48 -19.40 -11.08
C PHE A 755 15.56 -18.99 -9.59
N PRO A 756 16.41 -17.99 -9.23
CA PRO A 756 16.52 -17.47 -7.87
C PRO A 756 15.20 -16.93 -7.28
N ASP A 757 14.29 -16.47 -8.14
CA ASP A 757 12.95 -16.03 -7.74
C ASP A 757 12.12 -17.18 -7.16
N ASN A 758 12.22 -18.39 -7.73
CA ASN A 758 11.53 -19.58 -7.22
C ASN A 758 12.05 -19.98 -5.83
N GLN A 759 13.37 -19.95 -5.62
CA GLN A 759 13.97 -20.18 -4.29
C GLN A 759 13.49 -19.14 -3.26
N THR A 760 13.29 -17.89 -3.70
CA THR A 760 12.76 -16.81 -2.87
C THR A 760 11.29 -17.05 -2.50
N LEU A 761 10.46 -17.47 -3.45
CA LEU A 761 9.07 -17.86 -3.18
C LEU A 761 8.98 -19.07 -2.24
N ILE A 762 9.82 -20.09 -2.41
CA ILE A 762 9.88 -21.27 -1.52
C ILE A 762 10.27 -20.84 -0.09
N LYS A 763 11.27 -19.97 0.07
CA LYS A 763 11.67 -19.42 1.39
C LYS A 763 10.51 -18.66 2.06
N ARG A 764 9.85 -17.75 1.35
CA ARG A 764 8.71 -16.97 1.89
C ARG A 764 7.54 -17.87 2.28
N MET A 765 7.20 -18.87 1.46
CA MET A 765 6.13 -19.83 1.77
C MET A 765 6.49 -20.65 3.02
N MET A 766 7.73 -21.17 3.08
CA MET A 766 8.22 -21.98 4.20
C MET A 766 8.14 -21.25 5.55
N ILE A 767 8.58 -19.99 5.64
CA ILE A 767 8.54 -19.25 6.91
C ILE A 767 7.10 -18.94 7.33
N LYS A 768 6.21 -18.56 6.41
CA LYS A 768 4.78 -18.34 6.74
C LYS A 768 4.07 -19.62 7.16
N CYS A 769 4.41 -20.76 6.55
CA CYS A 769 3.91 -22.06 7.00
C CYS A 769 4.50 -22.50 8.35
N ALA A 770 5.66 -21.99 8.76
CA ALA A 770 6.28 -22.29 10.05
C ALA A 770 5.72 -21.40 11.18
N ASP A 771 5.49 -20.13 10.87
CA ASP A 771 4.86 -19.09 11.70
C ASP A 771 3.46 -19.54 12.18
N VAL A 772 2.48 -19.65 11.28
CA VAL A 772 1.11 -20.03 11.64
C VAL A 772 0.88 -21.55 11.68
N ALA A 773 1.90 -22.33 12.06
CA ALA A 773 1.89 -23.79 12.08
C ALA A 773 0.96 -24.43 13.14
N ASN A 774 0.51 -23.66 14.13
CA ASN A 774 -0.18 -24.16 15.32
C ASN A 774 -1.38 -25.09 15.04
N PRO A 775 -2.27 -24.81 14.06
CA PRO A 775 -3.40 -25.69 13.76
C PRO A 775 -2.99 -27.06 13.19
N CYS A 776 -1.74 -27.20 12.72
CA CYS A 776 -1.15 -28.43 12.20
C CYS A 776 -0.34 -29.20 13.27
N ARG A 777 -0.18 -28.69 14.50
CA ARG A 777 0.47 -29.38 15.63
C ARG A 777 -0.45 -30.45 16.26
N PRO A 778 0.09 -31.41 17.04
CA PRO A 778 -0.71 -32.24 17.95
C PRO A 778 -1.74 -31.45 18.76
N LEU A 779 -2.91 -32.04 18.99
CA LEU A 779 -4.10 -31.35 19.53
C LEU A 779 -3.85 -30.54 20.82
N GLU A 780 -3.12 -31.09 21.79
CA GLU A 780 -2.84 -30.37 23.05
C GLU A 780 -1.97 -29.11 22.83
N LEU A 781 -1.04 -29.14 21.86
CA LEU A 781 -0.24 -27.98 21.50
C LEU A 781 -1.08 -26.94 20.73
N CYS A 782 -1.96 -27.40 19.83
CA CYS A 782 -2.91 -26.57 19.10
C CYS A 782 -3.87 -25.84 20.06
N ILE A 783 -4.40 -26.52 21.08
CA ILE A 783 -5.26 -25.96 22.12
C ILE A 783 -4.52 -24.90 22.95
N GLU A 784 -3.29 -25.19 23.40
CA GLU A 784 -2.48 -24.26 24.20
C GLU A 784 -2.10 -23.01 23.38
N TRP A 785 -1.66 -23.17 22.13
CA TRP A 785 -1.38 -22.04 21.24
C TRP A 785 -2.62 -21.19 20.95
N ALA A 786 -3.77 -21.83 20.69
CA ALA A 786 -5.05 -21.14 20.50
C ALA A 786 -5.48 -20.35 21.75
N GLY A 787 -5.22 -20.87 22.95
CA GLY A 787 -5.42 -20.16 24.21
C GLY A 787 -4.48 -18.95 24.36
N ARG A 788 -3.19 -19.14 24.09
CA ARG A 788 -2.15 -18.09 24.19
C ARG A 788 -2.44 -16.90 23.27
N ILE A 789 -2.72 -17.14 21.99
CA ILE A 789 -3.02 -16.04 21.04
C ILE A 789 -4.34 -15.34 21.39
N SER A 790 -5.33 -16.08 21.89
CA SER A 790 -6.61 -15.50 22.31
C SER A 790 -6.44 -14.53 23.48
N GLU A 791 -5.69 -14.89 24.53
CA GLU A 791 -5.44 -13.99 25.65
C GLU A 791 -4.67 -12.73 25.23
N GLU A 792 -3.77 -12.82 24.24
CA GLU A 792 -3.04 -11.65 23.74
C GLU A 792 -3.94 -10.68 22.97
N TYR A 793 -4.80 -11.19 22.07
CA TYR A 793 -5.83 -10.39 21.42
C TYR A 793 -6.87 -9.83 22.41
N PHE A 794 -7.19 -10.56 23.49
CA PHE A 794 -8.04 -10.05 24.57
C PHE A 794 -7.36 -8.90 25.31
N ALA A 795 -6.07 -9.03 25.65
CA ALA A 795 -5.30 -7.98 26.30
C ALA A 795 -5.15 -6.72 25.44
N GLN A 796 -5.02 -6.87 24.11
CA GLN A 796 -5.10 -5.76 23.16
C GLN A 796 -6.49 -5.12 23.16
N THR A 797 -7.55 -5.92 23.01
CA THR A 797 -8.93 -5.43 22.92
C THR A 797 -9.39 -4.71 24.20
N ASP A 798 -8.97 -5.19 25.38
CA ASP A 798 -9.18 -4.52 26.67
C ASP A 798 -8.44 -3.18 26.75
N GLU A 799 -7.24 -3.09 26.15
CA GLU A 799 -6.45 -1.86 26.09
C GLU A 799 -7.03 -0.84 25.10
N GLU A 800 -7.45 -1.26 23.91
CA GLU A 800 -8.12 -0.41 22.93
C GLU A 800 -9.35 0.26 23.56
N LYS A 801 -10.18 -0.53 24.28
CA LYS A 801 -11.34 -0.05 25.04
C LYS A 801 -10.96 0.87 26.20
N ARG A 802 -9.87 0.57 26.93
CA ARG A 802 -9.37 1.38 28.06
C ARG A 802 -8.83 2.74 27.60
N GLN A 803 -8.11 2.79 26.48
CA GLN A 803 -7.52 4.00 25.92
C GLN A 803 -8.49 4.80 25.04
N GLY A 804 -9.62 4.22 24.63
CA GLY A 804 -10.58 4.84 23.71
C GLY A 804 -10.10 4.84 22.25
N LEU A 805 -9.21 3.91 21.90
CA LEU A 805 -8.74 3.68 20.53
C LEU A 805 -9.84 2.98 19.70
N PRO A 806 -9.77 3.02 18.36
CA PRO A 806 -10.56 2.15 17.51
C PRO A 806 -10.26 0.69 17.87
N VAL A 807 -11.27 -0.08 18.27
CA VAL A 807 -11.11 -1.51 18.53
C VAL A 807 -10.97 -2.23 17.19
N VAL A 808 -9.83 -2.87 16.92
CA VAL A 808 -9.54 -3.45 15.59
C VAL A 808 -10.03 -4.89 15.44
N MET A 809 -10.30 -5.58 16.55
CA MET A 809 -10.76 -6.97 16.61
C MET A 809 -11.96 -7.13 17.57
N PRO A 810 -13.10 -6.45 17.36
CA PRO A 810 -14.18 -6.35 18.36
C PRO A 810 -14.81 -7.68 18.83
N VAL A 811 -14.77 -8.75 18.03
CA VAL A 811 -15.17 -10.13 18.38
C VAL A 811 -14.19 -10.79 19.36
N PHE A 812 -12.91 -10.42 19.32
CA PHE A 812 -11.87 -10.87 20.26
C PHE A 812 -11.92 -10.09 21.59
N ASP A 813 -13.12 -9.93 22.12
CA ASP A 813 -13.38 -9.57 23.51
C ASP A 813 -13.50 -10.86 24.34
N ARG A 814 -12.75 -10.96 25.45
CA ARG A 814 -12.82 -12.10 26.39
C ARG A 814 -14.22 -12.39 26.92
N ASN A 815 -15.13 -11.43 26.86
CA ASN A 815 -16.52 -11.54 27.32
C ASN A 815 -17.47 -12.12 26.24
N THR A 816 -17.08 -12.14 24.95
CA THR A 816 -17.96 -12.56 23.83
C THR A 816 -17.34 -13.52 22.83
N CYS A 817 -16.01 -13.66 22.79
CA CYS A 817 -15.32 -14.50 21.81
C CYS A 817 -15.64 -16.00 21.99
N SER A 818 -16.09 -16.67 20.91
CA SER A 818 -16.01 -18.14 20.80
C SER A 818 -14.66 -18.49 20.17
N ILE A 819 -13.70 -18.93 20.99
CA ILE A 819 -12.37 -19.34 20.52
C ILE A 819 -12.47 -20.54 19.55
N PRO A 820 -13.27 -21.61 19.80
CA PRO A 820 -13.44 -22.69 18.81
C PRO A 820 -13.89 -22.19 17.45
N LYS A 821 -14.85 -21.24 17.42
CA LYS A 821 -15.31 -20.64 16.17
C LYS A 821 -14.24 -19.76 15.52
N SER A 822 -13.53 -18.94 16.29
CA SER A 822 -12.42 -18.14 15.76
C SER A 822 -11.31 -19.02 15.14
N GLN A 823 -11.02 -20.19 15.74
CA GLN A 823 -10.06 -21.16 15.20
C GLN A 823 -10.58 -21.82 13.92
N ILE A 824 -11.86 -22.18 13.84
CA ILE A 824 -12.51 -22.64 12.60
C ILE A 824 -12.36 -21.60 11.49
N SER A 825 -12.77 -20.36 11.76
CA SER A 825 -12.77 -19.27 10.77
C SER A 825 -11.34 -18.89 10.33
N PHE A 826 -10.36 -19.00 11.21
CA PHE A 826 -8.94 -18.85 10.88
C PHE A 826 -8.43 -19.99 9.97
N ILE A 827 -8.80 -21.25 10.28
CA ILE A 827 -8.40 -22.41 9.48
C ILE A 827 -9.04 -22.38 8.09
N ASP A 828 -10.33 -22.08 8.02
CA ASP A 828 -11.11 -21.99 6.77
C ASP A 828 -10.63 -20.84 5.86
N TYR A 829 -10.09 -19.75 6.39
CA TYR A 829 -9.73 -18.54 5.61
C TYR A 829 -8.24 -18.40 5.27
N PHE A 830 -7.32 -18.86 6.13
CA PHE A 830 -5.86 -18.68 5.93
C PHE A 830 -5.10 -20.01 5.79
N ILE A 831 -5.44 -21.01 6.61
CA ILE A 831 -4.57 -22.17 6.82
C ILE A 831 -4.81 -23.24 5.76
N THR A 832 -6.07 -23.50 5.37
CA THR A 832 -6.41 -24.60 4.46
C THR A 832 -5.72 -24.46 3.10
N ASP A 833 -5.98 -23.38 2.36
CA ASP A 833 -5.36 -23.15 1.03
C ASP A 833 -3.83 -23.06 1.10
N MET A 834 -3.27 -22.48 2.18
CA MET A 834 -1.83 -22.34 2.35
C MET A 834 -1.15 -23.70 2.61
N PHE A 835 -1.72 -24.54 3.48
CA PHE A 835 -1.17 -25.85 3.79
C PHE A 835 -1.46 -26.91 2.71
N ASP A 836 -2.60 -26.85 2.01
CA ASP A 836 -2.82 -27.67 0.81
C ASP A 836 -1.77 -27.35 -0.27
N ALA A 837 -1.45 -26.06 -0.47
CA ALA A 837 -0.39 -25.65 -1.39
C ALA A 837 1.02 -26.10 -0.93
N TRP A 838 1.29 -26.07 0.37
CA TRP A 838 2.60 -26.47 0.92
C TRP A 838 2.77 -28.00 1.01
N ASP A 839 1.71 -28.76 1.27
CA ASP A 839 1.70 -30.24 1.23
C ASP A 839 1.92 -30.76 -0.19
N ALA A 840 1.24 -30.19 -1.19
CA ALA A 840 1.44 -30.53 -2.60
C ALA A 840 2.88 -30.33 -3.08
N PHE A 841 3.61 -29.38 -2.47
CA PHE A 841 5.04 -29.19 -2.71
C PHE A 841 5.91 -30.13 -1.85
N ALA A 842 5.87 -29.98 -0.52
CA ALA A 842 6.86 -30.53 0.41
C ALA A 842 6.51 -31.92 0.99
N HIS A 843 5.31 -32.44 0.72
CA HIS A 843 4.73 -33.69 1.24
C HIS A 843 4.74 -33.80 2.78
N LEU A 844 3.62 -33.40 3.38
CA LEU A 844 3.43 -33.13 4.81
C LEU A 844 2.19 -33.87 5.38
N PRO A 845 1.92 -35.15 5.07
CA PRO A 845 0.66 -35.82 5.40
C PRO A 845 0.36 -35.90 6.91
N VAL A 846 1.40 -35.86 7.77
CA VAL A 846 1.25 -35.78 9.24
C VAL A 846 0.59 -34.47 9.67
N LEU A 847 0.99 -33.35 9.06
CA LEU A 847 0.45 -32.02 9.37
C LEU A 847 -1.00 -31.91 8.90
N MET A 848 -1.29 -32.38 7.68
CA MET A 848 -2.65 -32.41 7.14
C MET A 848 -3.58 -33.32 7.97
N GLN A 849 -3.05 -34.42 8.51
CA GLN A 849 -3.80 -35.30 9.42
C GLN A 849 -4.07 -34.64 10.78
N HIS A 850 -3.12 -33.90 11.36
CA HIS A 850 -3.36 -33.10 12.57
C HIS A 850 -4.35 -31.98 12.32
N LEU A 851 -4.18 -31.18 11.27
CA LEU A 851 -5.10 -30.11 10.86
C LEU A 851 -6.53 -30.61 10.72
N ALA A 852 -6.73 -31.72 10.00
CA ALA A 852 -8.03 -32.35 9.83
C ALA A 852 -8.61 -32.99 11.11
N ASN A 853 -7.83 -33.17 12.17
CA ASN A 853 -8.31 -33.64 13.47
C ASN A 853 -8.64 -32.47 14.39
N ASN A 854 -7.77 -31.45 14.43
CA ASN A 854 -7.95 -30.23 15.20
C ASN A 854 -9.18 -29.44 14.72
N TYR A 855 -9.40 -29.35 13.41
CA TYR A 855 -10.61 -28.73 12.84
C TYR A 855 -11.90 -29.43 13.30
N LYS A 856 -11.92 -30.77 13.34
CA LYS A 856 -13.07 -31.55 13.88
C LYS A 856 -13.27 -31.29 15.38
N HIS A 857 -12.18 -31.18 16.14
CA HIS A 857 -12.24 -30.86 17.56
C HIS A 857 -12.88 -29.49 17.80
N TRP A 858 -12.47 -28.46 17.05
CA TRP A 858 -13.06 -27.13 17.15
C TRP A 858 -14.54 -27.11 16.71
N LYS A 859 -14.93 -27.81 15.63
CA LYS A 859 -16.34 -27.94 15.21
C LYS A 859 -17.20 -28.56 16.32
N MET A 860 -16.72 -29.66 16.90
CA MET A 860 -17.39 -30.34 18.03
C MET A 860 -17.54 -29.41 19.25
N LEU A 861 -16.52 -28.61 19.61
CA LEU A 861 -16.63 -27.67 20.74
C LEU A 861 -17.61 -26.51 20.47
N ASP A 862 -17.71 -26.02 19.23
CA ASP A 862 -18.68 -24.98 18.85
C ASP A 862 -20.12 -25.52 18.79
N GLU A 863 -20.32 -26.73 18.25
CA GLU A 863 -21.61 -27.45 18.26
C GLU A 863 -22.12 -27.67 19.69
N LEU A 864 -21.24 -28.10 20.61
CA LEU A 864 -21.52 -28.27 22.04
C LEU A 864 -21.60 -26.93 22.81
N LYS A 865 -21.21 -25.81 22.20
CA LYS A 865 -21.08 -24.47 22.81
C LYS A 865 -20.24 -24.49 24.09
N CYS A 866 -19.17 -25.27 24.08
CA CYS A 866 -18.25 -25.42 25.20
C CYS A 866 -17.50 -24.09 25.47
N LYS A 867 -17.62 -23.58 26.70
CA LYS A 867 -16.83 -22.42 27.17
C LYS A 867 -15.37 -22.77 27.54
N SER A 868 -15.01 -24.05 27.50
CA SER A 868 -13.68 -24.58 27.79
C SER A 868 -13.03 -25.04 26.49
N LEU A 869 -11.74 -24.75 26.33
CA LEU A 869 -10.93 -25.21 25.19
C LEU A 869 -10.62 -26.71 25.23
N ARG A 870 -10.82 -27.35 26.38
CA ARG A 870 -10.81 -28.82 26.54
C ARG A 870 -12.22 -29.31 26.85
N LEU A 871 -12.59 -30.47 26.32
CA LEU A 871 -13.78 -31.21 26.77
C LEU A 871 -13.70 -31.48 28.28
N PRO A 872 -14.85 -31.54 28.99
CA PRO A 872 -14.90 -32.15 30.32
C PRO A 872 -14.37 -33.58 30.25
N SER A 873 -13.54 -33.98 31.21
CA SER A 873 -12.97 -35.33 31.25
C SER A 873 -14.08 -36.39 31.43
N GLU A 874 -14.23 -37.28 30.46
CA GLU A 874 -15.04 -38.50 30.63
C GLU A 874 -14.32 -39.48 31.57
N ASN A 875 -14.38 -39.21 32.87
CA ASN A 875 -14.30 -40.24 33.92
C ASN A 875 -14.64 -39.66 35.31
N ASN A 876 -15.83 -40.02 35.81
CA ASN A 876 -16.06 -40.36 37.20
C ASN A 876 -17.42 -41.08 37.34
N ASN A 877 -17.45 -42.34 36.92
CA ASN A 877 -18.46 -43.37 37.21
C ASN A 877 -17.83 -44.74 37.02
#